data_AF-A0A6I9L1R0-F1
#
_entry.id   AF-A0A6I9L1R0-F1
#
_cell.length_a   1.000
_cell.length_b   1.000
_cell.length_c   1.000
_cell.angle_alpha   90.00
_cell.angle_beta   90.00
_cell.angle_gamma   90.00
#
_symmetry.space_group_name_H-M   'P 1'
#
loop_
_entity.id
_entity.type
_entity.pdbx_description
1 polymer ?
#
loop_
_entity_poly.entity_id
_entity_poly.type
_entity_poly.pdbx_seq_one_letter_code
_entity_poly.pdbx_strand_id
1 'polypeptide(L)'
;MTAEQRQNLQAFREYVRKTLDPTYILSYMGPWLQEDEVQYIQAEKNNKGPMEAASLFLQYLLQLRSDGWFRAFLDALYHAGYCGLYEAIESWDFQKIEKLEEHRLLLRRLQPEFKARINPTDILSELSECLINQECEEIRQICFTKGMMAGAEKMVECLLRSDKENWPKVLKLALEKEDNKFSELWIVDEGLKRVESKAAEDDGTEMSSIQIFIQEEPECQILSQNPCPPSEASSNNLNSPLKPRNYQLELALPAEKGKNTIICAPTGCGKTFVSLLICEHHLKRFPRGQKGKVVFFANQIPVYEQQATVFSRYFERLGYNVAGISGATTDNVSVQPIIENNDIIILTPQILVNNLNNGTIPSLSVFTLMIFDECHNTSKHHPYNQIMFRYLDHKLGESPDPLPQVIGLTASVGVGDAKTVEEAILHICKLCAALDVSVIATVRDNVEELEQVVYKPQKIFRKVESRTVNTFKSIISQLMKETEKLAKNVSEELGKFFQIQNREFGTQKYEQWIVAVHKACMVFQMPDKEEESRICRALFLYTSHLRKYNDALIISEDAQMKDALNYLKAFFHDVREAAFDETEQDLTRRFEEKLEDLEKVSTDPSNENPKLRDLYLILQEEYHLKPETKTILFVKTRALVDALKKWIEENPGLGFLKPGILTGRGKTNQATGMTLPAQKCALEAFRASGDNNILIATSVADEGIDIAQCNLVILYEYVGNVIKMIQTRGRGRARDSKCFLLTSNADVIEKEKVNMFKERIMNESISRLQTWDETKFEKMVRHIQLDEKFIRDSQHKPPPVPDKENKKLLCGKCKTFACYTADIRVVEQSHYTVLGEAFKERFVSKPHPKPKTYDSFEKKAKIFCAIQNCRHDWGIHVRYKTFEIPVIKIESFVVEDIASGAQNRHSKWKDFHFDRKQFDPAEMSI
;
A
#
# COMPACT_ATOMS: atom_id res chain seq x y z
N MET A 1 -5.36 0.28 -61.13
CA MET A 1 -4.72 -0.24 -59.90
C MET A 1 -4.38 -1.70 -60.13
N THR A 2 -3.19 -2.18 -59.73
CA THR A 2 -2.82 -3.60 -59.83
C THR A 2 -3.51 -4.43 -58.74
N ALA A 3 -3.59 -5.76 -58.91
CA ALA A 3 -4.11 -6.65 -57.87
C ALA A 3 -3.26 -6.58 -56.58
N GLU A 4 -1.95 -6.41 -56.74
CA GLU A 4 -0.96 -6.20 -55.69
C GLU A 4 -1.23 -4.94 -54.86
N GLN A 5 -1.48 -3.78 -55.51
CA GLN A 5 -1.86 -2.54 -54.80
C GLN A 5 -3.13 -2.71 -53.95
N ARG A 6 -4.11 -3.50 -54.42
CA ARG A 6 -5.33 -3.82 -53.66
C ARG A 6 -5.02 -4.68 -52.43
N GLN A 7 -4.15 -5.68 -52.58
CA GLN A 7 -3.74 -6.58 -51.51
C GLN A 7 -2.91 -5.83 -50.45
N ASN A 8 -2.00 -4.95 -50.86
CA ASN A 8 -1.20 -4.14 -49.95
C ASN A 8 -2.07 -3.12 -49.20
N LEU A 9 -3.00 -2.43 -49.87
CA LEU A 9 -3.94 -1.50 -49.20
C LEU A 9 -4.79 -2.22 -48.15
N GLN A 10 -5.21 -3.47 -48.43
CA GLN A 10 -5.92 -4.30 -47.46
C GLN A 10 -5.04 -4.75 -46.28
N ALA A 11 -3.76 -5.06 -46.53
CA ALA A 11 -2.81 -5.45 -45.48
C ALA A 11 -2.48 -4.30 -44.52
N PHE A 12 -2.28 -3.09 -45.05
CA PHE A 12 -1.92 -1.90 -44.28
C PHE A 12 -3.13 -1.02 -43.89
N ARG A 13 -4.36 -1.52 -44.07
CA ARG A 13 -5.60 -0.78 -43.82
C ARG A 13 -5.69 -0.14 -42.42
N GLU A 14 -5.11 -0.76 -41.41
CA GLU A 14 -5.13 -0.26 -40.03
C GLU A 14 -4.37 1.05 -39.85
N TYR A 15 -3.30 1.29 -40.62
CA TYR A 15 -2.57 2.56 -40.60
C TYR A 15 -3.41 3.69 -41.18
N VAL A 16 -4.10 3.42 -42.28
CA VAL A 16 -5.04 4.37 -42.88
C VAL A 16 -6.22 4.61 -41.93
N ARG A 17 -6.81 3.55 -41.36
CA ARG A 17 -7.94 3.63 -40.40
C ARG A 17 -7.64 4.49 -39.17
N LYS A 18 -6.42 4.37 -38.60
CA LYS A 18 -6.00 5.15 -37.42
C LYS A 18 -5.70 6.62 -37.72
N THR A 19 -5.43 6.98 -38.98
CA THR A 19 -4.83 8.27 -39.36
C THR A 19 -5.81 9.14 -40.13
N LEU A 20 -6.46 8.59 -41.14
CA LEU A 20 -7.32 9.30 -42.09
C LEU A 20 -8.68 9.67 -41.47
N ASP A 21 -9.05 10.95 -41.58
CA ASP A 21 -10.45 11.36 -41.64
C ASP A 21 -10.86 11.44 -43.11
N PRO A 22 -11.78 10.58 -43.59
CA PRO A 22 -12.17 10.60 -44.98
C PRO A 22 -12.86 11.91 -45.36
N THR A 23 -13.50 12.63 -44.42
CA THR A 23 -14.30 13.82 -44.75
C THR A 23 -13.49 14.99 -45.31
N TYR A 24 -12.17 15.04 -45.07
CA TYR A 24 -11.28 16.03 -45.69
C TYR A 24 -10.88 15.67 -47.13
N ILE A 25 -11.10 14.43 -47.58
CA ILE A 25 -10.78 13.96 -48.95
C ILE A 25 -12.00 13.61 -49.81
N LEU A 26 -13.21 13.49 -49.23
CA LEU A 26 -14.43 13.12 -49.97
C LEU A 26 -14.72 14.05 -51.18
N SER A 27 -14.43 15.34 -51.07
CA SER A 27 -14.61 16.32 -52.16
C SER A 27 -13.74 16.02 -53.39
N TYR A 28 -12.53 15.49 -53.19
CA TYR A 28 -11.61 15.09 -54.27
C TYR A 28 -11.98 13.71 -54.86
N MET A 29 -12.64 12.86 -54.06
CA MET A 29 -13.07 11.50 -54.46
C MET A 29 -14.47 11.43 -55.09
N GLY A 30 -15.18 12.57 -55.18
CA GLY A 30 -16.53 12.67 -55.74
C GLY A 30 -16.77 12.02 -57.13
N PRO A 31 -15.80 12.00 -58.07
CA PRO A 31 -15.99 11.30 -59.35
C PRO A 31 -16.04 9.75 -59.25
N TRP A 32 -15.69 9.19 -58.09
CA TRP A 32 -15.60 7.73 -57.87
C TRP A 32 -16.55 7.20 -56.78
N LEU A 33 -17.11 8.06 -55.92
CA LEU A 33 -18.07 7.71 -54.88
C LEU A 33 -19.45 8.28 -55.22
N GLN A 34 -20.51 7.53 -54.93
CA GLN A 34 -21.88 8.01 -55.08
C GLN A 34 -22.26 9.01 -53.96
N GLU A 35 -23.25 9.87 -54.21
CA GLU A 35 -23.67 10.88 -53.22
C GLU A 35 -24.18 10.27 -51.90
N ASP A 36 -24.82 9.09 -51.97
CA ASP A 36 -25.28 8.34 -50.79
C ASP A 36 -24.12 7.70 -50.02
N GLU A 37 -23.09 7.17 -50.70
CA GLU A 37 -21.84 6.71 -50.07
C GLU A 37 -21.13 7.86 -49.34
N VAL A 38 -21.02 9.03 -49.96
CA VAL A 38 -20.43 10.24 -49.37
C VAL A 38 -21.20 10.69 -48.12
N GLN A 39 -22.54 10.74 -48.20
CA GLN A 39 -23.39 11.09 -47.06
C GLN A 39 -23.29 10.05 -45.93
N TYR A 40 -23.22 8.75 -46.26
CA TYR A 40 -23.12 7.68 -45.28
C TYR A 40 -21.79 7.69 -44.53
N ILE A 41 -20.67 7.99 -45.21
CA ILE A 41 -19.36 8.18 -44.57
C ILE A 41 -19.37 9.40 -43.62
N GLN A 42 -20.02 10.50 -44.01
CA GLN A 42 -20.18 11.67 -43.14
C GLN A 42 -21.04 11.36 -41.90
N ALA A 43 -22.13 10.60 -42.07
CA ALA A 43 -22.96 10.15 -40.96
C ALA A 43 -22.21 9.21 -40.02
N GLU A 44 -21.39 8.29 -40.54
CA GLU A 44 -20.58 7.37 -39.75
C GLU A 44 -19.52 8.11 -38.92
N LYS A 45 -18.88 9.16 -39.47
CA LYS A 45 -17.99 10.05 -38.69
C LYS A 45 -18.73 10.68 -37.50
N ASN A 46 -19.93 11.19 -37.73
CA ASN A 46 -20.71 11.87 -36.69
C ASN A 46 -21.24 10.91 -35.61
N ASN A 47 -21.53 9.65 -35.96
CA ASN A 47 -22.11 8.66 -35.05
C ASN A 47 -21.07 7.80 -34.31
N LYS A 48 -19.97 7.41 -34.98
CA LYS A 48 -18.98 6.45 -34.46
C LYS A 48 -17.53 6.96 -34.51
N GLY A 49 -17.30 8.15 -35.06
CA GLY A 49 -15.99 8.81 -35.11
C GLY A 49 -15.16 8.51 -36.37
N PRO A 50 -14.02 9.21 -36.57
CA PRO A 50 -13.27 9.18 -37.82
C PRO A 50 -12.72 7.81 -38.20
N MET A 51 -12.35 6.96 -37.23
CA MET A 51 -11.77 5.64 -37.50
C MET A 51 -12.77 4.70 -38.19
N GLU A 52 -14.04 4.70 -37.78
CA GLU A 52 -15.06 3.84 -38.41
C GLU A 52 -15.54 4.41 -39.75
N ALA A 53 -15.57 5.74 -39.88
CA ALA A 53 -15.72 6.38 -41.19
C ALA A 53 -14.59 5.99 -42.16
N ALA A 54 -13.35 5.90 -41.68
CA ALA A 54 -12.21 5.46 -42.48
C ALA A 54 -12.27 3.96 -42.86
N SER A 55 -12.72 3.08 -41.94
CA SER A 55 -13.04 1.67 -42.25
C SER A 55 -14.01 1.57 -43.42
N LEU A 56 -15.10 2.32 -43.35
CA LEU A 56 -16.19 2.33 -44.31
C LEU A 56 -15.74 2.92 -45.67
N PHE A 57 -15.02 4.04 -45.66
CA PHE A 57 -14.43 4.63 -46.86
C PHE A 57 -13.45 3.67 -47.56
N LEU A 58 -12.58 2.99 -46.82
CA LEU A 58 -11.68 1.96 -47.36
C LEU A 58 -12.46 0.78 -47.95
N GLN A 59 -13.54 0.35 -47.31
CA GLN A 59 -14.42 -0.70 -47.82
C GLN A 59 -15.05 -0.32 -49.17
N TYR A 60 -15.46 0.94 -49.37
CA TYR A 60 -15.95 1.42 -50.66
C TYR A 60 -14.82 1.52 -51.70
N LEU A 61 -13.67 2.12 -51.37
CA LEU A 61 -12.51 2.20 -52.28
C LEU A 61 -12.07 0.83 -52.79
N LEU A 62 -12.00 -0.17 -51.91
CA LEU A 62 -11.59 -1.53 -52.28
C LEU A 62 -12.59 -2.22 -53.22
N GLN A 63 -13.85 -1.78 -53.29
CA GLN A 63 -14.86 -2.29 -54.23
C GLN A 63 -14.79 -1.65 -55.62
N LEU A 64 -14.18 -0.46 -55.75
CA LEU A 64 -14.11 0.29 -57.02
C LEU A 64 -13.38 -0.50 -58.14
N ARG A 65 -14.03 -0.59 -59.30
CA ARG A 65 -13.50 -1.26 -60.51
C ARG A 65 -13.12 -0.30 -61.64
N SER A 66 -13.39 1.00 -61.47
CA SER A 66 -13.01 2.07 -62.39
C SER A 66 -11.49 2.27 -62.42
N ASP A 67 -10.96 2.79 -63.52
CA ASP A 67 -9.56 3.18 -63.60
C ASP A 67 -9.29 4.53 -62.92
N GLY A 68 -8.03 4.80 -62.62
CA GLY A 68 -7.56 6.06 -62.04
C GLY A 68 -7.78 6.26 -60.54
N TRP A 69 -8.75 5.60 -59.89
CA TRP A 69 -9.15 5.92 -58.51
C TRP A 69 -8.01 5.86 -57.49
N PHE A 70 -7.07 4.93 -57.63
CA PHE A 70 -5.94 4.79 -56.68
C PHE A 70 -4.96 5.96 -56.77
N ARG A 71 -4.75 6.52 -57.98
CA ARG A 71 -3.94 7.73 -58.14
C ARG A 71 -4.70 8.95 -57.61
N ALA A 72 -6.00 9.05 -57.90
CA ALA A 72 -6.86 10.11 -57.34
C ALA A 72 -6.91 10.09 -55.81
N PHE A 73 -6.91 8.90 -55.18
CA PHE A 73 -6.82 8.75 -53.73
C PHE A 73 -5.48 9.27 -53.17
N LEU A 74 -4.37 8.95 -53.80
CA LEU A 74 -3.05 9.50 -53.43
C LEU A 74 -3.02 11.03 -53.62
N ASP A 75 -3.45 11.54 -54.77
CA ASP A 75 -3.49 12.98 -55.05
C ASP A 75 -4.44 13.71 -54.05
N ALA A 76 -5.55 13.10 -53.66
CA ALA A 76 -6.46 13.61 -52.64
C ALA A 76 -5.82 13.65 -51.24
N LEU A 77 -5.08 12.60 -50.83
CA LEU A 77 -4.31 12.61 -49.59
C LEU A 77 -3.28 13.75 -49.59
N TYR A 78 -2.54 13.93 -50.70
CA TYR A 78 -1.57 15.01 -50.85
C TYR A 78 -2.23 16.40 -50.74
N HIS A 79 -3.33 16.63 -51.45
CA HIS A 79 -4.06 17.91 -51.43
C HIS A 79 -4.74 18.23 -50.09
N ALA A 80 -5.24 17.23 -49.37
CA ALA A 80 -5.77 17.41 -48.02
C ALA A 80 -4.68 17.47 -46.93
N GLY A 81 -3.40 17.39 -47.30
CA GLY A 81 -2.27 17.55 -46.39
C GLY A 81 -1.83 16.28 -45.66
N TYR A 82 -2.30 15.09 -46.03
CA TYR A 82 -1.85 13.79 -45.51
C TYR A 82 -0.54 13.31 -46.17
N CYS A 83 0.51 14.15 -46.17
CA CYS A 83 1.77 13.87 -46.87
C CYS A 83 2.51 12.61 -46.38
N GLY A 84 2.47 12.30 -45.08
CA GLY A 84 3.12 11.12 -44.51
C GLY A 84 2.37 9.83 -44.85
N LEU A 85 1.04 9.89 -44.88
CA LEU A 85 0.20 8.78 -45.32
C LEU A 85 0.29 8.58 -46.85
N TYR A 86 0.42 9.66 -47.62
CA TYR A 86 0.74 9.63 -49.05
C TYR A 86 2.08 8.90 -49.30
N GLU A 87 3.17 9.34 -48.64
CA GLU A 87 4.49 8.71 -48.76
C GLU A 87 4.43 7.22 -48.40
N ALA A 88 3.74 6.88 -47.31
CA ALA A 88 3.64 5.50 -46.83
C ALA A 88 2.84 4.58 -47.76
N ILE A 89 1.82 5.08 -48.46
CA ILE A 89 1.03 4.28 -49.41
C ILE A 89 1.71 4.23 -50.80
N GLU A 90 2.42 5.28 -51.21
CA GLU A 90 3.17 5.28 -52.49
C GLU A 90 4.41 4.37 -52.41
N SER A 91 5.09 4.31 -51.26
CA SER A 91 6.28 3.47 -51.03
C SER A 91 6.00 2.10 -50.38
N TRP A 92 4.81 1.92 -49.80
CA TRP A 92 4.44 0.80 -48.90
C TRP A 92 5.29 0.68 -47.61
N ASP A 93 5.97 1.75 -47.18
CA ASP A 93 6.70 1.81 -45.91
C ASP A 93 5.97 2.65 -44.85
N PHE A 94 5.52 1.99 -43.77
CA PHE A 94 4.80 2.60 -42.65
C PHE A 94 5.67 2.82 -41.40
N GLN A 95 6.98 2.56 -41.43
CA GLN A 95 7.86 2.64 -40.25
C GLN A 95 7.86 4.02 -39.58
N LYS A 96 7.79 5.10 -40.35
CA LYS A 96 7.67 6.47 -39.80
C LYS A 96 6.40 6.66 -38.97
N ILE A 97 5.28 6.10 -39.43
CA ILE A 97 3.97 6.21 -38.77
C ILE A 97 3.92 5.31 -37.52
N GLU A 98 4.54 4.11 -37.57
CA GLU A 98 4.57 3.20 -36.42
C GLU A 98 5.36 3.79 -35.23
N LYS A 99 6.49 4.48 -35.49
CA LYS A 99 7.26 5.22 -34.46
C LYS A 99 6.46 6.32 -33.73
N LEU A 100 5.37 6.82 -34.33
CA LEU A 100 4.50 7.79 -33.69
C LEU A 100 3.57 7.16 -32.63
N GLU A 101 3.35 5.84 -32.64
CA GLU A 101 2.39 5.23 -31.72
C GLU A 101 2.85 5.30 -30.24
N GLU A 102 4.15 5.29 -29.96
CA GLU A 102 4.69 5.53 -28.60
C GLU A 102 4.29 6.93 -28.09
N HIS A 103 4.43 7.95 -28.94
CA HIS A 103 4.07 9.33 -28.65
C HIS A 103 2.55 9.53 -28.56
N ARG A 104 1.77 8.81 -29.39
CA ARG A 104 0.30 8.77 -29.30
C ARG A 104 -0.18 8.13 -27.99
N LEU A 105 0.46 7.05 -27.54
CA LEU A 105 0.16 6.40 -26.26
C LEU A 105 0.50 7.31 -25.06
N LEU A 106 1.61 8.06 -25.13
CA LEU A 106 1.94 9.07 -24.13
C LEU A 106 0.89 10.20 -24.11
N LEU A 107 0.50 10.73 -25.27
CA LEU A 107 -0.50 11.80 -25.36
C LEU A 107 -1.89 11.34 -24.87
N ARG A 108 -2.33 10.12 -25.20
CA ARG A 108 -3.57 9.53 -24.63
C ARG A 108 -3.52 9.46 -23.10
N ARG A 109 -2.37 9.09 -22.53
CA ARG A 109 -2.18 9.01 -21.06
C ARG A 109 -2.19 10.40 -20.40
N LEU A 110 -1.63 11.41 -21.06
CA LEU A 110 -1.55 12.78 -20.53
C LEU A 110 -2.75 13.66 -20.92
N GLN A 111 -3.69 13.16 -21.74
CA GLN A 111 -4.88 13.89 -22.21
C GLN A 111 -5.67 14.63 -21.11
N PRO A 112 -5.89 14.07 -19.90
CA PRO A 112 -6.58 14.80 -18.83
C PRO A 112 -5.80 16.04 -18.34
N GLU A 113 -4.47 15.93 -18.23
CA GLU A 113 -3.62 17.07 -17.83
C GLU A 113 -3.43 18.06 -18.98
N PHE A 114 -3.37 17.59 -20.24
CA PHE A 114 -3.33 18.43 -21.42
C PHE A 114 -4.60 19.31 -21.50
N LYS A 115 -5.77 18.69 -21.39
CA LYS A 115 -7.08 19.38 -21.40
C LYS A 115 -7.24 20.40 -20.27
N ALA A 116 -6.60 20.15 -19.12
CA ALA A 116 -6.71 21.02 -17.94
C ALA A 116 -5.67 22.16 -17.89
N ARG A 117 -4.54 22.06 -18.61
CA ARG A 117 -3.40 22.99 -18.48
C ARG A 117 -2.95 23.66 -19.78
N ILE A 118 -3.42 23.21 -20.94
CA ILE A 118 -3.04 23.77 -22.24
C ILE A 118 -4.16 24.65 -22.78
N ASN A 119 -3.81 25.90 -23.11
CA ASN A 119 -4.65 26.74 -23.96
C ASN A 119 -4.29 26.45 -25.43
N PRO A 120 -5.21 25.92 -26.26
CA PRO A 120 -4.89 25.55 -27.64
C PRO A 120 -4.50 26.76 -28.49
N THR A 121 -5.05 27.95 -28.22
CA THR A 121 -4.83 29.12 -29.07
C THR A 121 -3.37 29.58 -29.08
N ASP A 122 -2.64 29.28 -28.01
CA ASP A 122 -1.28 29.81 -27.79
C ASP A 122 -0.24 28.95 -28.52
N ILE A 123 -0.47 27.63 -28.62
CA ILE A 123 0.42 26.68 -29.30
C ILE A 123 0.01 26.29 -30.72
N LEU A 124 -1.21 26.62 -31.17
CA LEU A 124 -1.72 26.20 -32.49
C LEU A 124 -0.96 26.82 -33.68
N SER A 125 -0.30 27.97 -33.51
CA SER A 125 0.54 28.60 -34.54
C SER A 125 1.84 27.84 -34.81
N GLU A 126 2.39 27.16 -33.81
CA GLU A 126 3.57 26.28 -33.95
C GLU A 126 3.15 24.90 -34.47
N LEU A 127 1.99 24.40 -34.03
CA LEU A 127 1.46 23.10 -34.43
C LEU A 127 0.81 23.06 -35.83
N SER A 128 0.68 24.18 -36.53
CA SER A 128 0.01 24.21 -37.85
C SER A 128 0.77 23.46 -38.95
N GLU A 129 2.07 23.19 -38.79
CA GLU A 129 2.83 22.31 -39.71
C GLU A 129 2.61 20.81 -39.39
N CYS A 130 2.05 20.50 -38.22
CA CYS A 130 1.86 19.14 -37.71
C CYS A 130 0.43 18.62 -37.82
N LEU A 131 -0.53 19.53 -38.08
CA LEU A 131 -1.95 19.26 -38.22
C LEU A 131 -2.41 19.63 -39.63
N ILE A 132 -3.60 19.21 -40.02
CA ILE A 132 -4.19 19.63 -41.30
C ILE A 132 -4.78 21.04 -41.15
N ASN A 133 -4.71 21.86 -42.21
CA ASN A 133 -5.22 23.24 -42.18
C ASN A 133 -6.69 23.32 -41.71
N GLN A 134 -7.53 22.41 -42.20
CA GLN A 134 -8.95 22.30 -41.82
C GLN A 134 -9.12 21.91 -40.34
N GLU A 135 -8.25 21.06 -39.78
CA GLU A 135 -8.24 20.74 -38.35
C GLU A 135 -7.86 21.96 -37.50
N CYS A 136 -6.91 22.78 -37.96
CA CYS A 136 -6.54 24.02 -37.28
C CYS A 136 -7.70 25.01 -37.23
N GLU A 137 -8.50 25.11 -38.30
CA GLU A 137 -9.71 25.92 -38.34
C GLU A 137 -10.81 25.35 -37.43
N GLU A 138 -11.05 24.04 -37.44
CA GLU A 138 -11.98 23.37 -36.51
C GLU A 138 -11.59 23.62 -35.04
N ILE A 139 -10.31 23.50 -34.68
CA ILE A 139 -9.82 23.75 -33.32
C ILE A 139 -10.07 25.21 -32.92
N ARG A 140 -9.79 26.20 -33.79
CA ARG A 140 -10.09 27.62 -33.52
C ARG A 140 -11.59 27.86 -33.31
N GLN A 141 -12.44 27.29 -34.17
CA GLN A 141 -13.89 27.42 -34.03
C GLN A 141 -14.41 26.76 -32.75
N ILE A 142 -13.89 25.60 -32.36
CA ILE A 142 -14.29 24.90 -31.12
C ILE A 142 -13.81 25.66 -29.89
N CYS A 143 -12.60 26.23 -29.89
CA CYS A 143 -12.12 27.13 -28.83
C CYS A 143 -13.09 28.31 -28.62
N PHE A 144 -13.52 28.95 -29.73
CA PHE A 144 -14.42 30.10 -29.70
C PHE A 144 -15.87 29.76 -29.29
N THR A 145 -16.39 28.61 -29.74
CA THR A 145 -17.82 28.25 -29.56
C THR A 145 -18.11 27.35 -28.36
N LYS A 146 -17.17 26.48 -27.98
CA LYS A 146 -17.33 25.47 -26.90
C LYS A 146 -16.30 25.64 -25.78
N GLY A 147 -15.39 26.61 -25.88
CA GLY A 147 -14.40 26.94 -24.87
C GLY A 147 -13.09 26.16 -24.98
N MET A 148 -12.05 26.66 -24.31
CA MET A 148 -10.66 26.18 -24.48
C MET A 148 -10.47 24.69 -24.14
N MET A 149 -11.17 24.15 -23.15
CA MET A 149 -11.09 22.71 -22.82
C MET A 149 -11.60 21.81 -23.95
N ALA A 150 -12.65 22.22 -24.67
CA ALA A 150 -13.16 21.48 -25.82
C ALA A 150 -12.21 21.61 -27.02
N GLY A 151 -11.57 22.78 -27.17
CA GLY A 151 -10.51 23.00 -28.15
C GLY A 151 -9.27 22.13 -27.89
N ALA A 152 -8.87 21.98 -26.62
CA ALA A 152 -7.73 21.15 -26.22
C ALA A 152 -8.00 19.67 -26.45
N GLU A 153 -9.23 19.23 -26.19
CA GLU A 153 -9.68 17.88 -26.51
C GLU A 153 -9.67 17.61 -28.02
N LYS A 154 -10.13 18.56 -28.86
CA LYS A 154 -10.03 18.43 -30.32
C LYS A 154 -8.58 18.45 -30.81
N MET A 155 -7.73 19.30 -30.24
CA MET A 155 -6.30 19.34 -30.58
C MET A 155 -5.60 18.01 -30.28
N VAL A 156 -5.92 17.36 -29.15
CA VAL A 156 -5.43 16.02 -28.85
C VAL A 156 -5.97 14.98 -29.83
N GLU A 157 -7.26 15.03 -30.19
CA GLU A 157 -7.85 14.14 -31.21
C GLU A 157 -7.10 14.20 -32.55
N CYS A 158 -6.77 15.41 -33.02
CA CYS A 158 -6.04 15.62 -34.27
C CYS A 158 -4.56 15.22 -34.15
N LEU A 159 -3.86 15.58 -33.07
CA LEU A 159 -2.46 15.16 -32.85
C LEU A 159 -2.31 13.63 -32.76
N LEU A 160 -3.26 12.94 -32.11
CA LEU A 160 -3.30 11.49 -32.07
C LEU A 160 -3.46 10.83 -33.44
N ARG A 161 -3.92 11.58 -34.44
CA ARG A 161 -4.13 11.14 -35.82
C ARG A 161 -3.13 11.74 -36.82
N SER A 162 -2.24 12.63 -36.40
CA SER A 162 -1.21 13.24 -37.26
C SER A 162 -0.30 12.17 -37.88
N ASP A 163 0.03 12.37 -39.16
CA ASP A 163 0.91 11.53 -39.97
C ASP A 163 2.35 12.11 -40.07
N LYS A 164 2.63 13.22 -39.36
CA LYS A 164 3.90 13.96 -39.46
C LYS A 164 4.93 13.45 -38.45
N GLU A 165 6.06 12.91 -38.92
CA GLU A 165 7.12 12.36 -38.05
C GLU A 165 7.65 13.37 -37.01
N ASN A 166 7.58 14.68 -37.29
CA ASN A 166 8.05 15.74 -36.42
C ASN A 166 7.06 16.22 -35.35
N TRP A 167 5.77 15.84 -35.39
CA TRP A 167 4.76 16.41 -34.47
C TRP A 167 5.11 16.28 -32.97
N PRO A 168 5.72 15.19 -32.48
CA PRO A 168 6.06 15.10 -31.05
C PRO A 168 7.16 16.08 -30.64
N LYS A 169 8.07 16.42 -31.55
CA LYS A 169 9.17 17.37 -31.32
C LYS A 169 8.67 18.82 -31.40
N VAL A 170 7.82 19.13 -32.37
CA VAL A 170 7.19 20.45 -32.50
C VAL A 170 6.27 20.72 -31.31
N LEU A 171 5.48 19.74 -30.87
CA LEU A 171 4.67 19.86 -29.65
C LEU A 171 5.53 20.15 -28.42
N LYS A 172 6.68 19.46 -28.26
CA LYS A 172 7.62 19.72 -27.17
C LYS A 172 8.09 21.18 -27.17
N LEU A 173 8.58 21.66 -28.32
CA LEU A 173 9.10 23.02 -28.48
C LEU A 173 8.02 24.08 -28.24
N ALA A 174 6.78 23.86 -28.70
CA ALA A 174 5.66 24.75 -28.46
C ALA A 174 5.29 24.83 -26.96
N LEU A 175 5.38 23.71 -26.23
CA LEU A 175 5.12 23.65 -24.79
C LEU A 175 6.24 24.29 -23.94
N GLU A 176 7.49 24.14 -24.36
CA GLU A 176 8.66 24.76 -23.72
C GLU A 176 8.69 26.28 -23.92
N LYS A 177 8.25 26.77 -25.08
CA LYS A 177 8.21 28.20 -25.42
C LYS A 177 7.24 29.01 -24.55
N GLU A 178 6.11 28.41 -24.18
CA GLU A 178 5.08 29.02 -23.33
C GLU A 178 5.31 28.82 -21.81
N ASP A 179 6.52 28.39 -21.41
CA ASP A 179 6.93 28.12 -20.01
C ASP A 179 5.94 27.20 -19.25
N ASN A 180 5.28 26.31 -19.98
CA ASN A 180 4.20 25.49 -19.44
C ASN A 180 4.77 24.22 -18.79
N LYS A 181 4.46 24.01 -17.50
CA LYS A 181 4.87 22.82 -16.72
C LYS A 181 4.41 21.47 -17.30
N PHE A 182 3.54 21.47 -18.31
CA PHE A 182 3.23 20.27 -19.07
C PHE A 182 4.43 19.76 -19.92
N SER A 183 5.37 20.63 -20.29
CA SER A 183 6.61 20.24 -21.00
C SER A 183 7.44 19.22 -20.20
N GLU A 184 7.50 19.33 -18.86
CA GLU A 184 8.16 18.39 -17.95
C GLU A 184 7.55 16.97 -17.99
N LEU A 185 6.28 16.84 -18.42
CA LEU A 185 5.58 15.57 -18.58
C LEU A 185 5.79 14.96 -19.97
N TRP A 186 6.21 15.77 -20.95
CA TRP A 186 6.41 15.39 -22.35
C TRP A 186 7.85 14.94 -22.62
N ILE A 187 8.27 13.88 -21.92
CA ILE A 187 9.61 13.29 -22.04
C ILE A 187 9.49 11.87 -22.63
N VAL A 188 9.97 11.71 -23.86
CA VAL A 188 10.36 10.42 -24.44
C VAL A 188 11.87 10.40 -24.49
N ASP A 189 12.48 9.67 -23.57
CA ASP A 189 13.93 9.70 -23.33
C ASP A 189 14.64 8.55 -24.05
N GLU A 190 15.33 8.87 -25.15
CA GLU A 190 16.32 7.97 -25.75
C GLU A 190 17.52 7.83 -24.80
N GLY A 191 17.44 6.86 -23.90
CA GLY A 191 18.59 6.34 -23.16
C GLY A 191 18.83 6.92 -21.77
N LEU A 192 18.47 6.12 -20.75
CA LEU A 192 19.19 6.01 -19.47
C LEU A 192 19.74 7.32 -18.84
N LYS A 193 18.87 8.12 -18.21
CA LYS A 193 19.25 8.83 -16.97
C LYS A 193 18.09 9.09 -16.01
N ARG A 194 18.32 8.72 -14.75
CA ARG A 194 17.37 8.72 -13.63
C ARG A 194 16.86 10.12 -13.28
N VAL A 195 15.53 10.32 -13.27
CA VAL A 195 14.81 11.03 -12.18
C VAL A 195 13.44 10.35 -12.01
N GLU A 196 13.22 9.64 -10.89
CA GLU A 196 11.92 9.01 -10.61
C GLU A 196 11.10 9.81 -9.58
N SER A 197 10.04 10.48 -10.06
CA SER A 197 9.01 11.10 -9.25
C SER A 197 7.86 10.11 -8.97
N LYS A 198 7.90 9.39 -7.83
CA LYS A 198 6.80 8.49 -7.45
C LYS A 198 6.30 8.66 -6.01
N ALA A 199 5.27 9.49 -5.90
CA ALA A 199 4.21 9.22 -4.94
C ALA A 199 3.50 7.90 -5.31
N ALA A 200 3.23 7.09 -4.31
CA ALA A 200 1.89 6.57 -4.05
C ALA A 200 1.95 5.68 -2.81
N GLU A 201 0.80 5.38 -2.27
CA GLU A 201 0.67 4.86 -0.92
C GLU A 201 0.13 3.42 -0.95
N ASP A 202 0.11 2.66 0.13
CA ASP A 202 -0.55 1.36 0.16
C ASP A 202 -1.47 1.15 1.40
N ASP A 203 -2.48 0.25 1.36
CA ASP A 203 -3.37 0.01 2.53
C ASP A 203 -3.38 -1.45 3.03
N GLY A 204 -3.41 -1.62 4.35
CA GLY A 204 -3.65 -2.88 5.03
C GLY A 204 -4.11 -2.67 6.48
N THR A 205 -5.01 -3.55 6.93
CA THR A 205 -5.12 -4.13 8.28
C THR A 205 -5.93 -5.43 8.15
N GLU A 206 -5.64 -6.46 8.96
CA GLU A 206 -6.46 -7.68 9.09
C GLU A 206 -6.27 -8.24 10.51
N MET A 207 -7.25 -8.99 11.06
CA MET A 207 -7.13 -9.60 12.40
C MET A 207 -7.42 -11.11 12.40
N SER A 208 -6.53 -11.85 13.07
CA SER A 208 -6.68 -13.24 13.55
C SER A 208 -7.36 -14.24 12.62
N SER A 209 -6.63 -14.70 11.62
CA SER A 209 -6.53 -16.14 11.34
C SER A 209 -5.05 -16.52 11.41
N ILE A 210 -4.72 -17.78 11.76
CA ILE A 210 -3.34 -18.24 11.67
C ILE A 210 -2.95 -18.24 10.19
N GLN A 211 -2.28 -17.17 9.79
CA GLN A 211 -1.73 -16.95 8.47
C GLN A 211 -0.27 -16.58 8.69
N ILE A 212 0.64 -17.51 8.46
CA ILE A 212 2.08 -17.30 8.66
C ILE A 212 2.52 -16.17 7.71
N PHE A 213 2.65 -14.94 8.19
CA PHE A 213 3.18 -13.82 7.41
C PHE A 213 4.70 -13.83 7.56
N ILE A 214 5.38 -14.13 6.46
CA ILE A 214 6.80 -13.79 6.31
C ILE A 214 6.77 -12.33 5.85
N GLN A 215 7.43 -11.45 6.60
CA GLN A 215 7.54 -10.04 6.26
C GLN A 215 8.73 -9.86 5.33
N GLU A 216 8.48 -9.51 4.07
CA GLU A 216 9.49 -8.97 3.17
C GLU A 216 9.54 -7.45 3.39
N GLU A 217 10.65 -6.94 3.92
CA GLU A 217 10.83 -5.52 4.25
C GLU A 217 11.15 -4.69 2.98
N PRO A 218 10.55 -3.50 2.78
CA PRO A 218 10.81 -2.65 1.61
C PRO A 218 11.48 -1.31 1.96
N GLU A 219 12.42 -0.87 1.12
CA GLU A 219 13.14 0.40 1.29
C GLU A 219 13.58 0.99 -0.07
N CYS A 220 14.18 2.18 -0.11
CA CYS A 220 14.38 2.97 -1.34
C CYS A 220 15.68 3.80 -1.32
N GLN A 221 16.23 4.12 -2.50
CA GLN A 221 17.48 4.89 -2.67
C GLN A 221 17.31 6.42 -2.65
N ILE A 222 18.43 7.09 -2.37
CA ILE A 222 18.63 8.53 -2.26
C ILE A 222 18.97 9.14 -3.63
N LEU A 223 18.45 10.34 -3.91
CA LEU A 223 19.02 11.27 -4.91
C LEU A 223 19.47 12.54 -4.19
N SER A 224 20.65 13.03 -4.56
CA SER A 224 21.28 14.22 -4.00
C SER A 224 20.98 15.48 -4.81
N GLN A 225 21.23 16.64 -4.18
CA GLN A 225 21.21 17.99 -4.76
C GLN A 225 19.82 18.60 -5.07
N ASN A 226 19.22 19.23 -4.06
CA ASN A 226 19.19 20.70 -3.98
C ASN A 226 18.79 21.17 -2.56
N PRO A 227 19.45 22.20 -1.98
CA PRO A 227 19.17 22.64 -0.61
C PRO A 227 18.00 23.63 -0.56
N CYS A 228 16.86 23.22 0.00
CA CYS A 228 15.92 24.19 0.59
C CYS A 228 16.43 24.63 1.98
N PRO A 229 16.23 25.89 2.40
CA PRO A 229 16.87 26.41 3.60
C PRO A 229 16.25 25.82 4.87
N PRO A 230 17.05 25.46 5.90
CA PRO A 230 16.51 25.09 7.19
C PRO A 230 15.92 26.33 7.88
N SER A 231 14.63 26.29 8.20
CA SER A 231 14.00 27.29 9.06
C SER A 231 14.47 27.13 10.51
N GLU A 232 15.15 28.15 11.03
CA GLU A 232 15.76 28.15 12.36
C GLU A 232 14.72 28.29 13.50
N ALA A 233 13.99 27.22 13.83
CA ALA A 233 12.97 27.30 14.88
C ALA A 233 12.68 26.04 15.72
N SER A 234 13.60 25.08 15.91
CA SER A 234 13.58 24.16 17.09
C SER A 234 14.80 23.21 17.26
N SER A 235 15.97 23.47 16.66
CA SER A 235 17.11 22.53 16.66
C SER A 235 18.22 22.83 17.67
N ASN A 236 18.22 24.00 18.32
CA ASN A 236 19.40 24.58 18.97
C ASN A 236 19.78 24.07 20.38
N ASN A 237 19.36 22.88 20.82
CA ASN A 237 19.60 22.42 22.21
C ASN A 237 20.07 20.96 22.38
N LEU A 238 20.76 20.38 21.38
CA LEU A 238 21.47 19.09 21.54
C LEU A 238 23.01 19.17 21.52
N ASN A 239 23.58 20.38 21.32
CA ASN A 239 25.03 20.60 21.33
C ASN A 239 25.62 20.75 22.75
N SER A 240 24.78 20.86 23.78
CA SER A 240 25.18 20.78 25.19
C SER A 240 25.23 19.32 25.65
N PRO A 241 26.15 18.93 26.56
CA PRO A 241 26.14 17.61 27.15
C PRO A 241 24.87 17.40 27.98
N LEU A 242 23.93 16.62 27.44
CA LEU A 242 22.69 16.24 28.13
C LEU A 242 23.03 15.52 29.44
N LYS A 243 22.74 16.16 30.56
CA LYS A 243 22.90 15.55 31.89
C LYS A 243 21.77 14.53 32.12
N PRO A 244 22.06 13.27 32.50
CA PRO A 244 21.02 12.30 32.87
C PRO A 244 20.22 12.76 34.08
N ARG A 245 18.92 12.45 34.06
CA ARG A 245 18.02 12.55 35.23
C ARG A 245 18.25 11.38 36.19
N ASN A 246 17.90 11.54 37.47
CA ASN A 246 18.17 10.50 38.46
C ASN A 246 17.42 9.20 38.15
N TYR A 247 16.15 9.29 37.74
CA TYR A 247 15.39 8.11 37.29
C TYR A 247 15.99 7.42 36.06
N GLN A 248 16.76 8.13 35.22
CA GLN A 248 17.41 7.53 34.05
C GLN A 248 18.64 6.71 34.45
N LEU A 249 19.37 7.17 35.47
CA LEU A 249 20.48 6.41 36.08
C LEU A 249 19.94 5.18 36.83
N GLU A 250 18.83 5.32 37.56
CA GLU A 250 18.13 4.22 38.24
C GLU A 250 17.76 3.09 37.26
N LEU A 251 17.20 3.44 36.09
CA LEU A 251 16.84 2.48 35.04
C LEU A 251 18.06 1.84 34.35
N ALA A 252 19.19 2.55 34.24
CA ALA A 252 20.41 2.04 33.63
C ALA A 252 21.19 1.08 34.55
N LEU A 253 21.16 1.31 35.87
CA LEU A 253 22.04 0.65 36.85
C LEU A 253 22.08 -0.91 36.78
N PRO A 254 20.98 -1.65 36.56
CA PRO A 254 21.05 -3.11 36.44
C PRO A 254 21.78 -3.56 35.17
N ALA A 255 21.60 -2.82 34.08
CA ALA A 255 22.25 -3.08 32.80
C ALA A 255 23.74 -2.72 32.85
N GLU A 256 24.12 -1.62 33.50
CA GLU A 256 25.53 -1.25 33.72
C GLU A 256 26.30 -2.31 34.53
N LYS A 257 25.62 -2.98 35.47
CA LYS A 257 26.15 -4.14 36.22
C LYS A 257 26.31 -5.41 35.37
N GLY A 258 25.93 -5.39 34.09
CA GLY A 258 26.03 -6.52 33.17
C GLY A 258 24.86 -7.51 33.23
N LYS A 259 23.73 -7.16 33.85
CA LYS A 259 22.56 -8.04 33.93
C LYS A 259 21.67 -7.90 32.70
N ASN A 260 21.11 -9.01 32.22
CA ASN A 260 20.09 -8.99 31.18
C ASN A 260 18.80 -8.37 31.76
N THR A 261 18.34 -7.26 31.18
CA THR A 261 17.39 -6.34 31.84
C THR A 261 16.26 -5.91 30.89
N ILE A 262 15.00 -6.01 31.32
CA ILE A 262 13.87 -5.29 30.69
C ILE A 262 13.66 -3.96 31.41
N ILE A 263 13.80 -2.87 30.68
CA ILE A 263 13.54 -1.50 31.13
C ILE A 263 12.10 -1.14 30.74
N CYS A 264 11.20 -1.26 31.72
CA CYS A 264 9.78 -0.96 31.56
C CYS A 264 9.49 0.44 32.11
N ALA A 265 9.44 1.44 31.23
CA ALA A 265 9.25 2.84 31.62
C ALA A 265 8.33 3.59 30.63
N PRO A 266 7.49 4.52 31.11
CA PRO A 266 6.49 5.22 30.27
C PRO A 266 7.06 5.82 28.98
N THR A 267 6.23 5.91 27.93
CA THR A 267 6.65 6.57 26.68
C THR A 267 6.99 8.04 26.96
N GLY A 268 8.12 8.52 26.45
CA GLY A 268 8.60 9.89 26.65
C GLY A 268 9.51 10.14 27.87
N CYS A 269 9.72 9.16 28.75
CA CYS A 269 10.73 9.30 29.83
C CYS A 269 12.19 9.36 29.32
N GLY A 270 12.42 9.13 28.02
CA GLY A 270 13.74 9.09 27.40
C GLY A 270 14.41 7.72 27.42
N LYS A 271 13.66 6.63 27.18
CA LYS A 271 14.22 5.26 27.05
C LYS A 271 15.41 5.17 26.08
N THR A 272 15.35 5.87 24.95
CA THR A 272 16.50 6.02 24.03
C THR A 272 17.73 6.57 24.74
N PHE A 273 17.59 7.62 25.57
CA PHE A 273 18.72 8.19 26.30
C PHE A 273 19.29 7.20 27.33
N VAL A 274 18.43 6.43 28.01
CA VAL A 274 18.87 5.33 28.89
C VAL A 274 19.68 4.29 28.11
N SER A 275 19.28 3.94 26.88
CA SER A 275 20.06 3.03 26.04
C SER A 275 21.40 3.60 25.55
N LEU A 276 21.52 4.93 25.39
CA LEU A 276 22.81 5.59 25.12
C LEU A 276 23.75 5.46 26.32
N LEU A 277 23.27 5.72 27.54
CA LEU A 277 24.06 5.57 28.78
C LEU A 277 24.60 4.13 28.95
N ILE A 278 23.71 3.14 28.77
CA ILE A 278 24.08 1.72 28.87
C ILE A 278 25.12 1.34 27.80
N CYS A 279 24.91 1.77 26.55
CA CYS A 279 25.83 1.52 25.45
C CYS A 279 27.21 2.18 25.70
N GLU A 280 27.24 3.42 26.19
CA GLU A 280 28.47 4.13 26.53
C GLU A 280 29.23 3.48 27.68
N HIS A 281 28.54 3.10 28.76
CA HIS A 281 29.14 2.37 29.88
C HIS A 281 29.70 1.01 29.43
N HIS A 282 28.93 0.26 28.64
CA HIS A 282 29.32 -1.04 28.09
C HIS A 282 30.58 -0.93 27.22
N LEU A 283 30.60 -0.01 26.25
CA LEU A 283 31.76 0.17 25.36
C LEU A 283 33.02 0.66 26.09
N LYS A 284 32.88 1.49 27.14
CA LYS A 284 34.01 1.95 27.96
C LYS A 284 34.58 0.88 28.90
N ARG A 285 33.84 -0.19 29.18
CA ARG A 285 34.29 -1.28 30.06
C ARG A 285 35.36 -2.18 29.43
N PHE A 286 35.48 -2.21 28.11
CA PHE A 286 36.42 -3.10 27.42
C PHE A 286 37.88 -2.64 27.56
N PRO A 287 38.82 -3.52 27.97
CA PRO A 287 40.24 -3.18 28.04
C PRO A 287 40.85 -2.85 26.67
N ARG A 288 41.94 -2.08 26.67
CA ARG A 288 42.72 -1.78 25.44
C ARG A 288 43.11 -3.08 24.73
N GLY A 289 42.68 -3.22 23.48
CA GLY A 289 42.90 -4.42 22.64
C GLY A 289 41.67 -5.34 22.52
N GLN A 290 40.65 -5.16 23.35
CA GLN A 290 39.31 -5.73 23.14
C GLN A 290 38.36 -4.62 22.70
N LYS A 291 37.34 -4.98 21.91
CA LYS A 291 36.28 -4.07 21.46
C LYS A 291 34.92 -4.67 21.81
N GLY A 292 34.09 -3.89 22.49
CA GLY A 292 32.67 -4.18 22.56
C GLY A 292 32.02 -3.93 21.20
N LYS A 293 31.04 -4.75 20.84
CA LYS A 293 30.18 -4.55 19.68
C LYS A 293 28.71 -4.57 20.11
N VAL A 294 27.95 -3.56 19.69
CA VAL A 294 26.56 -3.33 20.12
C VAL A 294 25.64 -3.41 18.91
N VAL A 295 24.49 -4.09 19.08
CA VAL A 295 23.40 -4.06 18.11
C VAL A 295 22.13 -3.49 18.75
N PHE A 296 21.48 -2.56 18.05
CA PHE A 296 20.19 -1.99 18.44
C PHE A 296 19.14 -2.37 17.39
N PHE A 297 18.06 -3.03 17.81
CA PHE A 297 17.00 -3.44 16.91
C PHE A 297 15.81 -2.48 16.94
N ALA A 298 15.38 -2.02 15.77
CA ALA A 298 14.17 -1.20 15.59
C ALA A 298 13.19 -1.89 14.63
N ASN A 299 11.93 -2.06 15.05
CA ASN A 299 10.92 -2.81 14.29
C ASN A 299 10.33 -2.07 13.08
N GLN A 300 10.55 -0.76 13.00
CA GLN A 300 9.99 0.08 11.93
C GLN A 300 11.07 1.01 11.38
N ILE A 301 11.13 1.16 10.06
CA ILE A 301 12.10 2.03 9.37
C ILE A 301 12.14 3.48 9.92
N PRO A 302 11.02 4.19 10.22
CA PRO A 302 11.12 5.56 10.77
C PRO A 302 11.83 5.59 12.13
N VAL A 303 11.66 4.55 12.93
CA VAL A 303 12.33 4.39 14.23
C VAL A 303 13.80 4.06 14.01
N TYR A 304 14.11 3.12 13.12
CA TYR A 304 15.48 2.79 12.72
C TYR A 304 16.26 4.04 12.27
N GLU A 305 15.70 4.86 11.37
CA GLU A 305 16.34 6.10 10.88
C GLU A 305 16.55 7.12 12.02
N GLN A 306 15.57 7.24 12.92
CA GLN A 306 15.67 8.10 14.09
C GLN A 306 16.78 7.62 15.04
N GLN A 307 16.83 6.33 15.37
CA GLN A 307 17.84 5.78 16.26
C GLN A 307 19.23 5.83 15.62
N ALA A 308 19.38 5.50 14.33
CA ALA A 308 20.63 5.69 13.59
C ALA A 308 21.15 7.13 13.70
N THR A 309 20.29 8.12 13.45
CA THR A 309 20.67 9.54 13.58
C THR A 309 21.09 9.90 15.01
N VAL A 310 20.39 9.40 16.03
CA VAL A 310 20.67 9.70 17.44
C VAL A 310 21.96 9.04 17.92
N PHE A 311 22.17 7.75 17.60
CA PHE A 311 23.36 7.00 18.00
C PHE A 311 24.61 7.53 17.28
N SER A 312 24.57 7.78 15.97
CA SER A 312 25.68 8.39 15.22
C SER A 312 26.14 9.71 15.86
N ARG A 313 25.22 10.67 16.02
CA ARG A 313 25.52 11.98 16.64
C ARG A 313 26.08 11.87 18.06
N TYR A 314 25.67 10.85 18.83
CA TYR A 314 26.14 10.67 20.21
C TYR A 314 27.52 10.00 20.30
N PHE A 315 27.81 9.03 19.43
CA PHE A 315 28.97 8.14 19.54
C PHE A 315 30.12 8.42 18.56
N GLU A 316 29.88 9.03 17.40
CA GLU A 316 30.94 9.43 16.46
C GLU A 316 31.89 10.44 17.11
N ARG A 317 31.35 11.40 17.87
CA ARG A 317 32.12 12.36 18.69
C ARG A 317 32.94 11.71 19.82
N LEU A 318 32.66 10.45 20.16
CA LEU A 318 33.41 9.64 21.14
C LEU A 318 34.42 8.71 20.45
N GLY A 319 34.50 8.72 19.11
CA GLY A 319 35.45 7.92 18.33
C GLY A 319 34.99 6.49 18.02
N TYR A 320 33.69 6.19 18.14
CA TYR A 320 33.12 4.90 17.76
C TYR A 320 32.52 4.92 16.36
N ASN A 321 32.68 3.83 15.62
CA ASN A 321 32.07 3.63 14.32
C ASN A 321 30.61 3.20 14.47
N VAL A 322 29.67 3.96 13.88
CA VAL A 322 28.23 3.66 13.89
C VAL A 322 27.75 3.39 12.47
N ALA A 323 27.04 2.28 12.27
CA ALA A 323 26.36 1.98 11.01
C ALA A 323 24.88 1.65 11.24
N GLY A 324 24.06 1.90 10.22
CA GLY A 324 22.71 1.36 10.13
C GLY A 324 22.64 0.34 9.00
N ILE A 325 21.90 -0.75 9.21
CA ILE A 325 21.46 -1.64 8.12
C ILE A 325 19.96 -1.87 8.20
N SER A 326 19.30 -1.63 7.08
CA SER A 326 17.87 -1.74 6.83
C SER A 326 17.63 -2.23 5.39
N GLY A 327 16.41 -2.62 5.04
CA GLY A 327 16.08 -3.47 3.88
C GLY A 327 16.27 -2.91 2.46
N ALA A 328 17.06 -1.85 2.23
CA ALA A 328 17.65 -1.48 0.93
C ALA A 328 19.09 -1.00 1.02
N THR A 329 19.62 -0.77 2.22
CA THR A 329 21.08 -0.77 2.41
C THR A 329 21.69 -2.15 2.13
N THR A 330 20.89 -3.23 2.24
CA THR A 330 21.28 -4.61 1.93
C THR A 330 21.54 -4.86 0.44
N ASP A 331 20.77 -4.22 -0.46
CA ASP A 331 20.81 -4.50 -1.92
C ASP A 331 22.20 -4.28 -2.58
N ASN A 332 23.11 -3.55 -1.92
CA ASN A 332 24.42 -3.19 -2.47
C ASN A 332 25.62 -3.52 -1.57
N VAL A 333 25.42 -4.06 -0.36
CA VAL A 333 26.52 -4.20 0.62
C VAL A 333 26.42 -5.50 1.42
N SER A 334 27.54 -6.22 1.52
CA SER A 334 27.64 -7.39 2.39
C SER A 334 27.51 -6.99 3.87
N VAL A 335 26.56 -7.62 4.56
CA VAL A 335 26.22 -7.34 5.96
C VAL A 335 27.38 -7.66 6.92
N GLN A 336 28.14 -8.72 6.65
CA GLN A 336 29.23 -9.18 7.52
C GLN A 336 30.34 -8.12 7.68
N PRO A 337 30.95 -7.56 6.60
CA PRO A 337 31.91 -6.47 6.73
C PRO A 337 31.37 -5.21 7.44
N ILE A 338 30.09 -4.88 7.29
CA ILE A 338 29.51 -3.75 8.05
C ILE A 338 29.53 -4.06 9.55
N ILE A 339 29.06 -5.25 9.94
CA ILE A 339 29.06 -5.68 11.35
C ILE A 339 30.49 -5.73 11.89
N GLU A 340 31.44 -6.30 11.15
CA GLU A 340 32.84 -6.42 11.60
C GLU A 340 33.50 -5.05 11.84
N ASN A 341 33.38 -4.12 10.88
CA ASN A 341 34.09 -2.83 10.89
C ASN A 341 33.47 -1.74 11.79
N ASN A 342 32.23 -1.92 12.26
CA ASN A 342 31.53 -0.95 13.11
C ASN A 342 31.42 -1.42 14.57
N ASP A 343 31.46 -0.48 15.51
CA ASP A 343 31.34 -0.78 16.94
C ASP A 343 29.87 -0.80 17.38
N ILE A 344 29.01 0.00 16.73
CA ILE A 344 27.56 0.05 16.96
C ILE A 344 26.83 -0.14 15.63
N ILE A 345 25.85 -1.06 15.62
CA ILE A 345 25.02 -1.35 14.45
C ILE A 345 23.54 -1.20 14.82
N ILE A 346 22.82 -0.30 14.13
CA ILE A 346 21.37 -0.22 14.21
C ILE A 346 20.78 -1.12 13.12
N LEU A 347 19.85 -2.01 13.45
CA LEU A 347 19.29 -3.02 12.53
C LEU A 347 17.76 -3.05 12.54
N THR A 348 17.17 -3.34 11.38
CA THR A 348 15.87 -4.05 11.39
C THR A 348 16.11 -5.54 11.68
N PRO A 349 15.28 -6.17 12.53
CA PRO A 349 15.59 -7.52 13.04
C PRO A 349 15.50 -8.61 11.97
N GLN A 350 14.69 -8.43 10.92
CA GLN A 350 14.55 -9.44 9.86
C GLN A 350 15.85 -9.66 9.08
N ILE A 351 16.71 -8.64 8.96
CA ILE A 351 18.03 -8.74 8.32
C ILE A 351 18.92 -9.72 9.10
N LEU A 352 18.97 -9.59 10.44
CA LEU A 352 19.76 -10.51 11.25
C LEU A 352 19.20 -11.93 11.20
N VAL A 353 17.86 -12.10 11.20
CA VAL A 353 17.23 -13.42 11.01
C VAL A 353 17.65 -14.04 9.67
N ASN A 354 17.60 -13.29 8.57
CA ASN A 354 17.99 -13.78 7.24
C ASN A 354 19.47 -14.18 7.21
N ASN A 355 20.37 -13.34 7.76
CA ASN A 355 21.81 -13.61 7.76
C ASN A 355 22.22 -14.77 8.68
N LEU A 356 21.52 -14.98 9.80
CA LEU A 356 21.69 -16.16 10.67
C LEU A 356 21.18 -17.45 10.00
N ASN A 357 20.11 -17.36 9.21
CA ASN A 357 19.55 -18.52 8.50
C ASN A 357 20.39 -18.90 7.27
N ASN A 358 20.94 -17.92 6.57
CA ASN A 358 21.81 -18.13 5.40
C ASN A 358 23.27 -18.45 5.78
N GLY A 359 23.64 -18.39 7.06
CA GLY A 359 24.99 -18.67 7.55
C GLY A 359 26.00 -17.54 7.34
N THR A 360 25.59 -16.39 6.77
CA THR A 360 26.42 -15.19 6.59
C THR A 360 26.89 -14.61 7.93
N ILE A 361 26.07 -14.73 8.97
CA ILE A 361 26.47 -14.48 10.36
C ILE A 361 26.41 -15.83 11.08
N PRO A 362 27.55 -16.43 11.49
CA PRO A 362 27.55 -17.79 12.02
C PRO A 362 27.07 -17.89 13.47
N SER A 363 27.26 -16.83 14.27
CA SER A 363 26.85 -16.79 15.68
C SER A 363 26.52 -15.36 16.13
N LEU A 364 25.65 -15.25 17.14
CA LEU A 364 25.35 -13.99 17.84
C LEU A 364 26.52 -13.51 18.72
N SER A 365 27.52 -14.35 18.98
CA SER A 365 28.75 -14.03 19.70
C SER A 365 29.62 -12.95 19.04
N VAL A 366 29.31 -12.56 17.79
CA VAL A 366 29.88 -11.35 17.16
C VAL A 366 29.48 -10.07 17.90
N PHE A 367 28.33 -10.09 18.59
CA PHE A 367 27.86 -9.00 19.44
C PHE A 367 28.21 -9.26 20.91
N THR A 368 28.35 -8.17 21.65
CA THR A 368 28.57 -8.18 23.11
C THR A 368 27.38 -7.58 23.89
N LEU A 369 26.51 -6.83 23.21
CA LEU A 369 25.28 -6.25 23.75
C LEU A 369 24.22 -6.19 22.64
N MET A 370 23.01 -6.66 22.93
CA MET A 370 21.82 -6.58 22.09
C MET A 370 20.76 -5.73 22.78
N ILE A 371 20.27 -4.69 22.11
CA ILE A 371 19.22 -3.79 22.60
C ILE A 371 17.97 -3.95 21.73
N PHE A 372 16.86 -4.37 22.31
CA PHE A 372 15.57 -4.57 21.64
C PHE A 372 14.61 -3.42 21.97
N ASP A 373 14.24 -2.60 21.00
CA ASP A 373 13.23 -1.56 21.19
C ASP A 373 11.80 -2.11 21.09
N GLU A 374 10.88 -1.60 21.91
CA GLU A 374 9.54 -2.17 22.11
C GLU A 374 9.58 -3.72 22.28
N CYS A 375 10.43 -4.17 23.21
CA CYS A 375 10.84 -5.57 23.41
C CYS A 375 9.69 -6.54 23.77
N HIS A 376 8.50 -6.04 24.11
CA HIS A 376 7.30 -6.84 24.30
C HIS A 376 6.88 -7.62 23.03
N ASN A 377 7.43 -7.24 21.87
CA ASN A 377 7.27 -7.96 20.61
C ASN A 377 8.01 -9.31 20.57
N THR A 378 8.88 -9.64 21.53
CA THR A 378 9.57 -10.96 21.61
C THR A 378 8.61 -12.07 22.02
N SER A 379 7.76 -12.47 21.08
CA SER A 379 6.79 -13.57 21.23
C SER A 379 6.44 -14.20 19.87
N LYS A 380 5.88 -15.42 19.90
CA LYS A 380 5.37 -16.14 18.73
C LYS A 380 6.44 -16.24 17.62
N HIS A 381 6.15 -15.79 16.40
CA HIS A 381 7.06 -15.82 15.25
C HIS A 381 7.70 -14.47 14.94
N HIS A 382 7.60 -13.47 15.83
CA HIS A 382 8.22 -12.16 15.60
C HIS A 382 9.74 -12.30 15.40
N PRO A 383 10.39 -11.51 14.53
CA PRO A 383 11.84 -11.62 14.26
C PRO A 383 12.71 -11.59 15.53
N TYR A 384 12.35 -10.79 16.54
CA TYR A 384 13.03 -10.81 17.84
C TYR A 384 13.04 -12.19 18.50
N ASN A 385 11.91 -12.90 18.46
CA ASN A 385 11.80 -14.23 19.06
C ASN A 385 12.62 -15.25 18.26
N GLN A 386 12.76 -15.08 16.94
CA GLN A 386 13.62 -15.92 16.10
C GLN A 386 15.11 -15.69 16.38
N ILE A 387 15.54 -14.44 16.58
CA ILE A 387 16.90 -14.09 17.06
C ILE A 387 17.14 -14.72 18.43
N MET A 388 16.20 -14.55 19.36
CA MET A 388 16.33 -15.11 20.71
C MET A 388 16.25 -16.63 20.76
N PHE A 389 15.58 -17.31 19.82
CA PHE A 389 15.68 -18.77 19.71
C PHE A 389 17.11 -19.21 19.41
N ARG A 390 17.81 -18.55 18.48
CA ARG A 390 19.24 -18.84 18.21
C ARG A 390 20.13 -18.58 19.44
N TYR A 391 19.88 -17.49 20.17
CA TYR A 391 20.54 -17.18 21.44
C TYR A 391 20.29 -18.28 22.49
N LEU A 392 19.05 -18.73 22.66
CA LEU A 392 18.67 -19.73 23.66
C LEU A 392 19.13 -21.14 23.27
N ASP A 393 19.13 -21.49 21.99
CA ASP A 393 19.72 -22.74 21.49
C ASP A 393 21.22 -22.78 21.81
N HIS A 394 21.93 -21.67 21.62
CA HIS A 394 23.33 -21.54 22.00
C HIS A 394 23.54 -21.64 23.52
N LYS A 395 22.71 -20.94 24.32
CA LYS A 395 22.77 -20.95 25.80
C LYS A 395 22.51 -22.33 26.40
N LEU A 396 21.56 -23.07 25.83
CA LEU A 396 21.11 -24.37 26.34
C LEU A 396 21.87 -25.55 25.72
N GLY A 397 22.55 -25.36 24.59
CA GLY A 397 23.33 -26.38 23.88
C GLY A 397 24.79 -26.52 24.32
N GLU A 398 25.18 -25.94 25.47
CA GLU A 398 26.52 -26.03 26.06
C GLU A 398 27.69 -25.58 25.15
N SER A 399 27.42 -24.64 24.22
CA SER A 399 28.47 -24.00 23.40
C SER A 399 29.40 -23.13 24.27
N PRO A 400 30.73 -23.16 24.04
CA PRO A 400 31.70 -22.41 24.84
C PRO A 400 31.79 -20.91 24.50
N ASP A 401 31.19 -20.45 23.40
CA ASP A 401 31.32 -19.06 22.96
C ASP A 401 30.58 -18.08 23.89
N PRO A 402 31.08 -16.83 24.06
CA PRO A 402 30.38 -15.82 24.86
C PRO A 402 29.05 -15.42 24.22
N LEU A 403 28.04 -15.18 25.05
CA LEU A 403 26.76 -14.59 24.62
C LEU A 403 26.71 -13.08 24.91
N PRO A 404 26.08 -12.27 24.05
CA PRO A 404 25.88 -10.85 24.31
C PRO A 404 24.93 -10.62 25.51
N GLN A 405 25.14 -9.52 26.23
CA GLN A 405 24.15 -9.02 27.17
C GLN A 405 22.86 -8.63 26.43
N VAL A 406 21.69 -8.88 27.02
CA VAL A 406 20.38 -8.59 26.40
C VAL A 406 19.63 -7.52 27.20
N ILE A 407 19.27 -6.43 26.51
CA ILE A 407 18.48 -5.32 27.06
C ILE A 407 17.19 -5.16 26.26
N GLY A 408 16.05 -5.13 26.94
CA GLY A 408 14.75 -4.84 26.34
C GLY A 408 14.23 -3.48 26.78
N LEU A 409 13.77 -2.64 25.85
CA LEU A 409 13.11 -1.37 26.15
C LEU A 409 11.60 -1.52 25.89
N THR A 410 10.72 -1.11 26.82
CA THR A 410 9.28 -1.09 26.54
C THR A 410 8.53 -0.03 27.37
N ALA A 411 7.38 0.42 26.87
CA ALA A 411 6.41 1.17 27.68
C ALA A 411 5.49 0.26 28.52
N SER A 412 5.37 -1.02 28.15
CA SER A 412 4.51 -2.01 28.79
C SER A 412 4.99 -3.41 28.44
N VAL A 413 5.14 -4.30 29.43
CA VAL A 413 5.45 -5.72 29.19
C VAL A 413 4.21 -6.51 28.75
N GLY A 414 3.01 -5.98 28.99
CA GLY A 414 1.74 -6.67 28.74
C GLY A 414 1.47 -7.82 29.72
N VAL A 415 0.28 -8.41 29.59
CA VAL A 415 -0.20 -9.55 30.42
C VAL A 415 -0.95 -10.60 29.58
N GLY A 416 -0.89 -10.49 28.25
CA GLY A 416 -1.66 -11.34 27.33
C GLY A 416 -3.15 -11.39 27.67
N ASP A 417 -3.67 -12.60 27.81
CA ASP A 417 -5.07 -12.88 28.14
C ASP A 417 -5.34 -13.08 29.65
N ALA A 418 -4.36 -12.79 30.50
CA ALA A 418 -4.47 -12.94 31.95
C ALA A 418 -5.64 -12.15 32.56
N LYS A 419 -6.28 -12.79 33.53
CA LYS A 419 -7.38 -12.28 34.37
C LYS A 419 -6.95 -12.13 35.84
N THR A 420 -5.92 -12.84 36.27
CA THR A 420 -5.36 -12.79 37.63
C THR A 420 -3.93 -12.24 37.65
N VAL A 421 -3.43 -11.86 38.84
CA VAL A 421 -2.05 -11.40 39.03
C VAL A 421 -1.08 -12.56 38.81
N GLU A 422 -1.47 -13.78 39.15
CA GLU A 422 -0.67 -15.00 39.02
C GLU A 422 -0.49 -15.41 37.54
N GLU A 423 -1.55 -15.30 36.73
CA GLU A 423 -1.48 -15.47 35.28
C GLU A 423 -0.63 -14.37 34.62
N ALA A 424 -0.74 -13.12 35.09
CA ALA A 424 0.05 -12.00 34.61
C ALA A 424 1.54 -12.15 34.97
N ILE A 425 1.88 -12.62 36.18
CA ILE A 425 3.23 -13.02 36.57
C ILE A 425 3.77 -14.08 35.60
N LEU A 426 3.01 -15.15 35.32
CA LEU A 426 3.46 -16.19 34.39
C LEU A 426 3.71 -15.64 32.98
N HIS A 427 2.85 -14.75 32.48
CA HIS A 427 3.03 -14.09 31.19
C HIS A 427 4.32 -13.24 31.15
N ILE A 428 4.56 -12.44 32.18
CA ILE A 428 5.76 -11.59 32.28
C ILE A 428 7.02 -12.46 32.42
N CYS A 429 6.98 -13.54 33.21
CA CYS A 429 8.06 -14.52 33.29
C CYS A 429 8.36 -15.19 31.94
N LYS A 430 7.34 -15.48 31.10
CA LYS A 430 7.55 -15.99 29.74
C LYS A 430 8.25 -14.98 28.83
N LEU A 431 7.91 -13.69 28.91
CA LEU A 431 8.62 -12.64 28.17
C LEU A 431 10.07 -12.49 28.65
N CYS A 432 10.30 -12.53 29.98
CA CYS A 432 11.65 -12.50 30.55
C CYS A 432 12.46 -13.72 30.12
N ALA A 433 11.86 -14.91 30.10
CA ALA A 433 12.50 -16.13 29.64
C ALA A 433 12.87 -16.09 28.15
N ALA A 434 12.00 -15.55 27.30
CA ALA A 434 12.26 -15.36 25.87
C ALA A 434 13.40 -14.36 25.60
N LEU A 435 13.57 -13.34 26.44
CA LEU A 435 14.67 -12.35 26.36
C LEU A 435 15.89 -12.70 27.23
N ASP A 436 15.89 -13.84 27.91
CA ASP A 436 16.92 -14.26 28.87
C ASP A 436 17.23 -13.24 29.99
N VAL A 437 16.19 -12.61 30.51
CA VAL A 437 16.25 -11.47 31.45
C VAL A 437 16.21 -11.94 32.90
N SER A 438 17.11 -11.41 33.73
CA SER A 438 17.13 -11.63 35.19
C SER A 438 16.60 -10.44 36.00
N VAL A 439 16.47 -9.24 35.40
CA VAL A 439 15.96 -8.04 36.09
C VAL A 439 14.92 -7.28 35.27
N ILE A 440 13.81 -6.90 35.91
CA ILE A 440 12.87 -5.90 35.37
C ILE A 440 13.16 -4.57 36.07
N ALA A 441 13.69 -3.59 35.32
CA ALA A 441 13.94 -2.24 35.80
C ALA A 441 12.72 -1.34 35.57
N THR A 442 12.27 -0.69 36.66
CA THR A 442 11.24 0.35 36.67
C THR A 442 11.71 1.46 37.60
N VAL A 443 11.18 2.68 37.44
CA VAL A 443 11.43 3.78 38.38
C VAL A 443 10.68 3.51 39.69
N ARG A 444 11.38 3.62 40.82
CA ARG A 444 10.88 3.38 42.18
C ARG A 444 11.37 4.45 43.13
N ASP A 445 12.67 4.74 43.12
CA ASP A 445 13.29 5.71 44.03
C ASP A 445 13.04 7.15 43.56
N ASN A 446 12.92 7.36 42.24
CA ASN A 446 12.80 8.69 41.61
C ASN A 446 11.44 8.91 40.94
N VAL A 447 10.35 8.35 41.48
CA VAL A 447 9.00 8.47 40.90
C VAL A 447 8.53 9.93 40.81
N GLU A 448 8.79 10.73 41.84
CA GLU A 448 8.44 12.16 41.86
C GLU A 448 9.12 12.97 40.74
N GLU A 449 10.38 12.65 40.40
CA GLU A 449 11.09 13.26 39.27
C GLU A 449 10.48 12.82 37.93
N LEU A 450 10.09 11.55 37.81
CA LEU A 450 9.45 11.02 36.60
C LEU A 450 8.08 11.66 36.37
N GLU A 451 7.25 11.81 37.39
CA GLU A 451 5.88 12.37 37.27
C GLU A 451 5.88 13.86 36.89
N GLN A 452 6.92 14.61 37.23
CA GLN A 452 7.10 16.00 36.78
C GLN A 452 7.45 16.10 35.28
N VAL A 453 8.01 15.04 34.69
CA VAL A 453 8.47 14.98 33.29
C VAL A 453 7.46 14.28 32.39
N VAL A 454 6.79 13.23 32.88
CA VAL A 454 5.84 12.42 32.12
C VAL A 454 4.47 12.44 32.78
N TYR A 455 3.63 13.38 32.33
CA TYR A 455 2.24 13.47 32.75
C TYR A 455 1.45 12.25 32.26
N LYS A 456 0.64 11.66 33.15
CA LYS A 456 -0.29 10.58 32.85
C LYS A 456 -1.68 11.19 32.62
N PRO A 457 -2.15 11.37 31.37
CA PRO A 457 -3.38 12.10 31.11
C PRO A 457 -4.59 11.36 31.68
N GLN A 458 -5.53 12.12 32.23
CA GLN A 458 -6.79 11.58 32.72
C GLN A 458 -7.58 10.97 31.57
N LYS A 459 -8.09 9.75 31.76
CA LYS A 459 -9.01 9.11 30.81
C LYS A 459 -10.44 9.54 31.07
N ILE A 460 -11.10 10.00 30.01
CA ILE A 460 -12.47 10.49 30.03
C ILE A 460 -13.28 9.66 29.03
N PHE A 461 -14.28 8.94 29.52
CA PHE A 461 -15.20 8.16 28.68
C PHE A 461 -16.35 9.05 28.23
N ARG A 462 -16.52 9.18 26.91
CA ARG A 462 -17.66 9.86 26.29
C ARG A 462 -18.46 8.82 25.51
N LYS A 463 -19.42 8.21 26.20
CA LYS A 463 -20.48 7.42 25.58
C LYS A 463 -21.39 8.40 24.84
N VAL A 464 -21.58 8.16 23.55
CA VAL A 464 -22.48 8.93 22.69
C VAL A 464 -23.54 7.98 22.09
N GLU A 465 -24.62 8.53 21.54
CA GLU A 465 -25.61 7.70 20.85
C GLU A 465 -25.33 7.63 19.34
N SER A 466 -25.71 6.53 18.70
CA SER A 466 -25.75 6.46 17.23
C SER A 466 -27.03 7.13 16.71
N ARG A 467 -27.10 7.40 15.40
CA ARG A 467 -28.30 7.97 14.77
C ARG A 467 -29.52 7.08 15.02
N THR A 468 -30.61 7.68 15.52
CA THR A 468 -31.88 6.99 15.80
C THR A 468 -32.61 6.56 14.54
N VAL A 469 -32.51 7.36 13.47
CA VAL A 469 -32.96 7.04 12.12
C VAL A 469 -31.77 7.14 11.18
N ASN A 470 -31.57 6.13 10.33
CA ASN A 470 -30.50 6.12 9.36
C ASN A 470 -31.04 5.71 7.98
N THR A 471 -31.67 6.67 7.29
CA THR A 471 -32.30 6.49 5.98
C THR A 471 -31.27 6.05 4.92
N PHE A 472 -30.04 6.58 4.99
CA PHE A 472 -28.93 6.16 4.13
C PHE A 472 -28.63 4.67 4.31
N LYS A 473 -28.51 4.20 5.57
CA LYS A 473 -28.34 2.77 5.87
C LYS A 473 -29.51 1.94 5.36
N SER A 474 -30.76 2.44 5.42
CA SER A 474 -31.92 1.76 4.87
C SER A 474 -31.80 1.54 3.36
N ILE A 475 -31.49 2.61 2.60
CA ILE A 475 -31.35 2.56 1.13
C ILE A 475 -30.21 1.62 0.72
N ILE A 476 -29.01 1.77 1.30
CA ILE A 476 -27.87 0.91 1.00
C ILE A 476 -28.14 -0.54 1.42
N SER A 477 -28.78 -0.78 2.57
CA SER A 477 -29.19 -2.14 2.98
C SER A 477 -30.20 -2.77 2.02
N GLN A 478 -31.04 -1.97 1.35
CA GLN A 478 -31.96 -2.45 0.34
C GLN A 478 -31.23 -2.84 -0.95
N LEU A 479 -30.30 -2.00 -1.43
CA LEU A 479 -29.40 -2.34 -2.55
C LEU A 479 -28.58 -3.62 -2.26
N MET A 480 -28.10 -3.79 -1.02
CA MET A 480 -27.41 -5.01 -0.60
C MET A 480 -28.32 -6.25 -0.63
N LYS A 481 -29.57 -6.16 -0.13
CA LYS A 481 -30.55 -7.26 -0.22
C LYS A 481 -30.88 -7.63 -1.66
N GLU A 482 -31.02 -6.65 -2.55
CA GLU A 482 -31.26 -6.89 -3.98
C GLU A 482 -30.06 -7.54 -4.65
N THR A 483 -28.85 -7.07 -4.35
CA THR A 483 -27.58 -7.65 -4.83
C THR A 483 -27.40 -9.09 -4.34
N GLU A 484 -27.70 -9.39 -3.06
CA GLU A 484 -27.73 -10.76 -2.54
C GLU A 484 -28.78 -11.64 -3.22
N LYS A 485 -29.96 -11.09 -3.55
CA LYS A 485 -31.02 -11.81 -4.27
C LYS A 485 -30.60 -12.15 -5.70
N LEU A 486 -29.95 -11.22 -6.41
CA LEU A 486 -29.38 -11.47 -7.73
C LEU A 486 -28.31 -12.57 -7.65
N ALA A 487 -27.35 -12.45 -6.72
CA ALA A 487 -26.31 -13.45 -6.50
C ALA A 487 -26.87 -14.85 -6.20
N LYS A 488 -27.90 -14.95 -5.35
CA LYS A 488 -28.58 -16.20 -5.04
C LYS A 488 -29.22 -16.86 -6.26
N ASN A 489 -29.71 -16.07 -7.21
CA ASN A 489 -30.38 -16.56 -8.42
C ASN A 489 -29.39 -17.05 -9.51
N VAL A 490 -28.09 -16.80 -9.37
CA VAL A 490 -27.07 -17.25 -10.34
C VAL A 490 -26.87 -18.77 -10.30
N SER A 491 -26.96 -19.38 -9.11
CA SER A 491 -26.80 -20.83 -8.91
C SER A 491 -27.52 -21.26 -7.65
N GLU A 492 -28.41 -22.26 -7.76
CA GLU A 492 -29.18 -22.79 -6.62
C GLU A 492 -28.28 -23.43 -5.56
N GLU A 493 -27.20 -24.08 -5.99
CA GLU A 493 -26.23 -24.72 -5.09
C GLU A 493 -25.42 -23.68 -4.31
N LEU A 494 -24.86 -22.68 -5.01
CA LEU A 494 -24.13 -21.60 -4.35
C LEU A 494 -25.05 -20.66 -3.56
N GLY A 495 -26.32 -20.55 -3.96
CA GLY A 495 -27.37 -19.84 -3.25
C GLY A 495 -27.60 -20.35 -1.81
N LYS A 496 -27.09 -21.52 -1.43
CA LYS A 496 -27.06 -22.03 -0.05
C LYS A 496 -26.06 -21.29 0.84
N PHE A 497 -24.92 -20.84 0.33
CA PHE A 497 -23.97 -20.01 1.10
C PHE A 497 -24.55 -18.63 1.47
N PHE A 498 -25.52 -18.15 0.70
CA PHE A 498 -26.30 -16.94 0.98
C PHE A 498 -27.45 -17.17 1.98
N GLN A 499 -27.62 -18.38 2.55
CA GLN A 499 -28.64 -18.67 3.58
C GLN A 499 -28.11 -18.61 5.02
N ILE A 500 -26.79 -18.40 5.21
CA ILE A 500 -26.16 -18.33 6.54
C ILE A 500 -26.76 -17.16 7.35
N GLN A 501 -27.37 -17.49 8.49
CA GLN A 501 -28.08 -16.54 9.36
C GLN A 501 -27.11 -15.69 10.22
N ASN A 502 -27.64 -14.65 10.87
CA ASN A 502 -26.93 -13.73 11.77
C ASN A 502 -25.81 -12.89 11.11
N ARG A 503 -26.03 -12.44 9.86
CA ARG A 503 -25.19 -11.44 9.17
C ARG A 503 -25.87 -10.07 9.19
N GLU A 504 -25.14 -9.04 9.64
CA GLU A 504 -25.62 -7.65 9.70
C GLU A 504 -24.78 -6.76 8.77
N PHE A 505 -25.44 -5.95 7.95
CA PHE A 505 -24.76 -5.03 7.02
C PHE A 505 -24.04 -3.89 7.75
N GLY A 506 -22.89 -3.47 7.21
CA GLY A 506 -22.03 -2.45 7.79
C GLY A 506 -21.18 -3.00 8.95
N THR A 507 -20.74 -4.25 8.87
CA THR A 507 -19.98 -4.91 9.94
C THR A 507 -18.78 -5.70 9.44
N GLN A 508 -17.79 -5.88 10.31
CA GLN A 508 -16.63 -6.74 10.04
C GLN A 508 -17.03 -8.22 9.82
N LYS A 509 -18.12 -8.68 10.46
CA LYS A 509 -18.67 -10.03 10.29
C LYS A 509 -19.21 -10.24 8.88
N TYR A 510 -19.84 -9.22 8.30
CA TYR A 510 -20.34 -9.27 6.93
C TYR A 510 -19.18 -9.33 5.92
N GLU A 511 -18.11 -8.57 6.12
CA GLU A 511 -16.90 -8.66 5.30
C GLU A 511 -16.25 -10.06 5.39
N GLN A 512 -16.18 -10.66 6.59
CA GLN A 512 -15.70 -12.03 6.77
C GLN A 512 -16.57 -13.05 6.02
N TRP A 513 -17.91 -12.86 6.01
CA TRP A 513 -18.82 -13.68 5.23
C TRP A 513 -18.63 -13.51 3.71
N ILE A 514 -18.45 -12.27 3.21
CA ILE A 514 -18.08 -12.02 1.79
C ILE A 514 -16.82 -12.80 1.42
N VAL A 515 -15.79 -12.74 2.26
CA VAL A 515 -14.53 -13.47 2.05
C VAL A 515 -14.74 -15.00 2.06
N ALA A 516 -15.67 -15.52 2.87
CA ALA A 516 -16.01 -16.94 2.89
C ALA A 516 -16.78 -17.37 1.62
N VAL A 517 -17.78 -16.58 1.17
CA VAL A 517 -18.52 -16.82 -0.08
C VAL A 517 -17.56 -16.79 -1.27
N HIS A 518 -16.69 -15.78 -1.35
CA HIS A 518 -15.70 -15.67 -2.41
C HIS A 518 -14.77 -16.89 -2.48
N LYS A 519 -14.31 -17.40 -1.32
CA LYS A 519 -13.53 -18.65 -1.25
C LYS A 519 -14.30 -19.87 -1.76
N ALA A 520 -15.61 -19.97 -1.47
CA ALA A 520 -16.45 -21.05 -1.97
C ALA A 520 -16.65 -20.97 -3.49
N CYS A 521 -16.93 -19.79 -4.04
CA CYS A 521 -17.04 -19.57 -5.49
C CYS A 521 -15.75 -19.93 -6.24
N MET A 522 -14.57 -19.65 -5.65
CA MET A 522 -13.29 -20.02 -6.26
C MET A 522 -13.11 -21.54 -6.46
N VAL A 523 -13.71 -22.41 -5.63
CA VAL A 523 -13.55 -23.88 -5.75
C VAL A 523 -14.81 -24.59 -6.26
N PHE A 524 -15.85 -23.83 -6.61
CA PHE A 524 -17.07 -24.36 -7.22
C PHE A 524 -16.79 -24.96 -8.60
N GLN A 525 -17.44 -26.07 -8.92
CA GLN A 525 -17.23 -26.80 -10.17
C GLN A 525 -18.55 -27.09 -10.87
N MET A 526 -18.53 -27.09 -12.21
CA MET A 526 -19.62 -27.65 -13.00
C MET A 526 -19.08 -28.52 -14.14
N PRO A 527 -19.91 -29.45 -14.69
CA PRO A 527 -19.56 -30.19 -15.89
C PRO A 527 -19.32 -29.27 -17.09
N ASP A 528 -20.13 -28.21 -17.21
CA ASP A 528 -19.94 -27.13 -18.18
C ASP A 528 -18.96 -26.09 -17.64
N LYS A 529 -17.80 -25.96 -18.31
CA LYS A 529 -16.71 -25.06 -17.90
C LYS A 529 -16.90 -23.62 -18.38
N GLU A 530 -17.70 -23.37 -19.41
CA GLU A 530 -18.04 -22.01 -19.83
C GLU A 530 -19.06 -21.42 -18.86
N GLU A 531 -20.07 -22.21 -18.46
CA GLU A 531 -21.04 -21.79 -17.45
C GLU A 531 -20.42 -21.71 -16.04
N GLU A 532 -19.49 -22.61 -15.67
CA GLU A 532 -18.66 -22.46 -14.44
C GLU A 532 -17.96 -21.08 -14.42
N SER A 533 -17.33 -20.70 -15.53
CA SER A 533 -16.65 -19.41 -15.69
C SER A 533 -17.61 -18.23 -15.58
N ARG A 534 -18.77 -18.30 -16.23
CA ARG A 534 -19.81 -17.26 -16.21
C ARG A 534 -20.36 -17.03 -14.80
N ILE A 535 -20.72 -18.11 -14.11
CA ILE A 535 -21.27 -18.09 -12.74
C ILE A 535 -20.23 -17.56 -11.74
N CYS A 536 -18.98 -18.06 -11.80
CA CYS A 536 -17.92 -17.61 -10.90
C CYS A 536 -17.60 -16.12 -11.09
N ARG A 537 -17.55 -15.63 -12.33
CA ARG A 537 -17.36 -14.20 -12.63
C ARG A 537 -18.52 -13.36 -12.09
N ALA A 538 -19.77 -13.73 -12.34
CA ALA A 538 -20.93 -12.99 -11.85
C ALA A 538 -20.94 -12.89 -10.30
N LEU A 539 -20.68 -14.00 -9.60
CA LEU A 539 -20.63 -14.02 -8.14
C LEU A 539 -19.44 -13.22 -7.56
N PHE A 540 -18.29 -13.20 -8.24
CA PHE A 540 -17.18 -12.29 -7.90
C PHE A 540 -17.61 -10.82 -7.96
N LEU A 541 -18.37 -10.44 -8.99
CA LEU A 541 -18.85 -9.07 -9.18
C LEU A 541 -19.86 -8.68 -8.09
N TYR A 542 -20.87 -9.51 -7.83
CA TYR A 542 -21.85 -9.27 -6.77
C TYR A 542 -21.19 -9.15 -5.39
N THR A 543 -20.29 -10.07 -5.04
CA THR A 543 -19.58 -10.04 -3.74
C THR A 543 -18.65 -8.83 -3.61
N SER A 544 -18.05 -8.35 -4.70
CA SER A 544 -17.25 -7.13 -4.71
C SER A 544 -18.09 -5.87 -4.46
N HIS A 545 -19.27 -5.76 -5.10
CA HIS A 545 -20.21 -4.65 -4.88
C HIS A 545 -20.77 -4.67 -3.44
N LEU A 546 -21.15 -5.85 -2.93
CA LEU A 546 -21.58 -6.02 -1.53
C LEU A 546 -20.52 -5.54 -0.53
N ARG A 547 -19.23 -5.73 -0.81
CA ARG A 547 -18.15 -5.21 0.03
C ARG A 547 -18.14 -3.68 0.02
N LYS A 548 -18.23 -3.06 -1.15
CA LYS A 548 -18.25 -1.60 -1.28
C LYS A 548 -19.45 -0.95 -0.59
N TYR A 549 -20.63 -1.56 -0.66
CA TYR A 549 -21.78 -1.13 0.13
C TYR A 549 -21.56 -1.30 1.64
N ASN A 550 -20.98 -2.42 2.08
CA ASN A 550 -20.64 -2.64 3.49
C ASN A 550 -19.63 -1.61 4.02
N ASP A 551 -18.59 -1.29 3.25
CA ASP A 551 -17.61 -0.25 3.59
C ASP A 551 -18.29 1.12 3.72
N ALA A 552 -19.17 1.47 2.78
CA ALA A 552 -19.93 2.73 2.80
C ALA A 552 -20.84 2.83 4.03
N LEU A 553 -21.44 1.73 4.48
CA LEU A 553 -22.20 1.70 5.74
C LEU A 553 -21.32 1.94 6.96
N ILE A 554 -20.10 1.40 6.99
CA ILE A 554 -19.13 1.64 8.07
C ILE A 554 -18.69 3.12 8.08
N ILE A 555 -18.40 3.69 6.91
CA ILE A 555 -18.09 5.13 6.78
C ILE A 555 -19.29 5.97 7.23
N SER A 556 -20.51 5.64 6.82
CA SER A 556 -21.71 6.39 7.22
C SER A 556 -21.99 6.33 8.72
N GLU A 557 -21.66 5.23 9.40
CA GLU A 557 -21.89 5.05 10.84
C GLU A 557 -20.95 5.93 11.68
N ASP A 558 -19.69 6.08 11.25
CA ASP A 558 -18.64 6.77 12.00
C ASP A 558 -18.24 8.15 11.41
N ALA A 559 -18.72 8.54 10.22
CA ALA A 559 -18.48 9.85 9.59
C ALA A 559 -19.79 10.46 9.01
N GLN A 560 -19.70 11.33 7.99
CA GLN A 560 -20.87 11.91 7.32
C GLN A 560 -21.41 10.96 6.24
N MET A 561 -22.71 11.04 5.95
CA MET A 561 -23.32 10.28 4.84
C MET A 561 -22.76 10.73 3.47
N LYS A 562 -22.38 12.00 3.34
CA LYS A 562 -21.69 12.57 2.18
C LYS A 562 -20.38 11.83 1.87
N ASP A 563 -19.58 11.47 2.87
CA ASP A 563 -18.32 10.73 2.68
C ASP A 563 -18.57 9.32 2.14
N ALA A 564 -19.55 8.62 2.72
CA ALA A 564 -19.96 7.29 2.28
C ALA A 564 -20.50 7.31 0.85
N LEU A 565 -21.28 8.34 0.49
CA LEU A 565 -21.79 8.52 -0.86
C LEU A 565 -20.67 8.82 -1.87
N ASN A 566 -19.73 9.69 -1.51
CA ASN A 566 -18.57 10.00 -2.35
C ASN A 566 -17.66 8.78 -2.57
N TYR A 567 -17.49 7.92 -1.56
CA TYR A 567 -16.80 6.64 -1.70
C TYR A 567 -17.48 5.72 -2.73
N LEU A 568 -18.82 5.62 -2.70
CA LEU A 568 -19.56 4.84 -3.69
C LEU A 568 -19.51 5.47 -5.09
N LYS A 569 -19.65 6.80 -5.21
CA LYS A 569 -19.53 7.52 -6.49
C LYS A 569 -18.19 7.27 -7.17
N ALA A 570 -17.09 7.35 -6.42
CA ALA A 570 -15.75 7.04 -6.95
C ALA A 570 -15.64 5.58 -7.42
N PHE A 571 -16.16 4.62 -6.65
CA PHE A 571 -16.18 3.22 -7.05
C PHE A 571 -16.97 2.98 -8.35
N PHE A 572 -18.19 3.52 -8.48
CA PHE A 572 -19.00 3.37 -9.70
C PHE A 572 -18.48 4.20 -10.89
N HIS A 573 -17.62 5.19 -10.66
CA HIS A 573 -16.84 5.83 -11.72
C HIS A 573 -15.75 4.87 -12.24
N ASP A 574 -14.93 4.31 -11.34
CA ASP A 574 -13.86 3.37 -11.70
C ASP A 574 -14.36 2.10 -12.41
N VAL A 575 -15.58 1.63 -12.07
CA VAL A 575 -16.24 0.49 -12.75
C VAL A 575 -16.59 0.84 -14.22
N ARG A 576 -17.01 2.07 -14.51
CA ARG A 576 -17.33 2.52 -15.88
C ARG A 576 -16.10 2.69 -16.76
N GLU A 577 -15.00 3.15 -16.19
CA GLU A 577 -13.69 3.22 -16.85
C GLU A 577 -13.03 1.83 -17.05
N ALA A 578 -13.61 0.78 -16.48
CA ALA A 578 -13.13 -0.60 -16.55
C ALA A 578 -13.86 -1.42 -17.64
N ALA A 579 -13.89 -2.75 -17.49
CA ALA A 579 -14.48 -3.66 -18.46
C ALA A 579 -15.98 -3.85 -18.17
N PHE A 580 -16.76 -2.81 -18.47
CA PHE A 580 -18.15 -2.60 -18.06
C PHE A 580 -19.15 -3.62 -18.64
N ASP A 581 -19.24 -4.80 -18.03
CA ASP A 581 -20.10 -5.91 -18.48
C ASP A 581 -21.59 -5.76 -18.09
N GLU A 582 -22.48 -6.61 -18.64
CA GLU A 582 -23.92 -6.56 -18.39
C GLU A 582 -24.31 -6.62 -16.89
N THR A 583 -23.51 -7.31 -16.07
CA THR A 583 -23.77 -7.42 -14.62
C THR A 583 -23.36 -6.13 -13.91
N GLU A 584 -22.20 -5.56 -14.27
CA GLU A 584 -21.77 -4.25 -13.77
C GLU A 584 -22.72 -3.11 -14.23
N GLN A 585 -23.28 -3.22 -15.43
CA GLN A 585 -24.31 -2.31 -15.96
C GLN A 585 -25.60 -2.34 -15.12
N ASP A 586 -26.18 -3.52 -14.83
CA ASP A 586 -27.40 -3.60 -13.99
C ASP A 586 -27.14 -3.10 -12.55
N LEU A 587 -25.98 -3.44 -11.97
CA LEU A 587 -25.61 -3.00 -10.62
C LEU A 587 -25.39 -1.47 -10.55
N THR A 588 -24.78 -0.87 -11.58
CA THR A 588 -24.60 0.58 -11.67
C THR A 588 -25.94 1.28 -11.85
N ARG A 589 -26.80 0.79 -12.75
CA ARG A 589 -28.15 1.33 -13.00
C ARG A 589 -29.01 1.33 -11.72
N ARG A 590 -28.99 0.25 -10.93
CA ARG A 590 -29.69 0.17 -9.62
C ARG A 590 -29.17 1.16 -8.58
N PHE A 591 -27.87 1.42 -8.57
CA PHE A 591 -27.29 2.44 -7.71
C PHE A 591 -27.73 3.85 -8.15
N GLU A 592 -27.73 4.11 -9.45
CA GLU A 592 -28.16 5.39 -10.05
C GLU A 592 -29.65 5.69 -9.80
N GLU A 593 -30.53 4.68 -9.88
CA GLU A 593 -31.94 4.77 -9.46
C GLU A 593 -32.15 5.21 -7.99
N LYS A 594 -31.11 5.13 -7.16
CA LYS A 594 -31.12 5.57 -5.75
C LYS A 594 -30.19 6.74 -5.46
N LEU A 595 -29.48 7.26 -6.47
CA LEU A 595 -28.48 8.29 -6.27
C LEU A 595 -29.10 9.61 -5.80
N GLU A 596 -30.21 10.05 -6.40
CA GLU A 596 -30.90 11.27 -6.02
C GLU A 596 -31.46 11.21 -4.58
N ASP A 597 -31.99 10.06 -4.17
CA ASP A 597 -32.48 9.83 -2.81
C ASP A 597 -31.32 9.85 -1.80
N LEU A 598 -30.18 9.22 -2.13
CA LEU A 598 -28.97 9.22 -1.31
C LEU A 598 -28.38 10.63 -1.19
N GLU A 599 -28.39 11.43 -2.25
CA GLU A 599 -27.93 12.82 -2.25
C GLU A 599 -28.78 13.70 -1.33
N LYS A 600 -30.11 13.63 -1.44
CA LYS A 600 -31.06 14.33 -0.56
C LYS A 600 -30.83 13.97 0.91
N VAL A 601 -30.74 12.67 1.22
CA VAL A 601 -30.50 12.19 2.59
C VAL A 601 -29.11 12.63 3.11
N SER A 602 -28.10 12.67 2.24
CA SER A 602 -26.73 13.04 2.62
C SER A 602 -26.51 14.54 2.88
N THR A 603 -27.41 15.40 2.39
CA THR A 603 -27.35 16.86 2.49
C THR A 603 -28.34 17.45 3.51
N ASP A 604 -29.31 16.66 3.96
CA ASP A 604 -30.27 17.02 5.01
C ASP A 604 -29.59 17.18 6.40
N PRO A 605 -29.59 18.40 7.00
CA PRO A 605 -28.97 18.66 8.29
C PRO A 605 -29.54 17.84 9.45
N SER A 606 -30.78 17.33 9.35
CA SER A 606 -31.36 16.48 10.38
C SER A 606 -30.69 15.10 10.50
N ASN A 607 -29.91 14.69 9.50
CA ASN A 607 -29.15 13.43 9.46
C ASN A 607 -27.69 13.56 9.95
N GLU A 608 -27.32 14.69 10.57
CA GLU A 608 -26.02 14.90 11.22
C GLU A 608 -25.64 13.74 12.16
N ASN A 609 -24.34 13.43 12.25
CA ASN A 609 -23.86 12.35 13.11
C ASN A 609 -23.70 12.85 14.56
N PRO A 610 -24.41 12.30 15.56
CA PRO A 610 -24.21 12.70 16.95
C PRO A 610 -22.75 12.53 17.42
N LYS A 611 -22.07 11.46 16.95
CA LYS A 611 -20.64 11.21 17.24
C LYS A 611 -19.75 12.39 16.79
N LEU A 612 -20.03 12.96 15.62
CA LEU A 612 -19.28 14.12 15.09
C LEU A 612 -19.64 15.40 15.83
N ARG A 613 -20.89 15.55 16.29
CA ARG A 613 -21.31 16.66 17.14
C ARG A 613 -20.60 16.65 18.50
N ASP A 614 -20.50 15.49 19.16
CA ASP A 614 -19.73 15.36 20.40
C ASP A 614 -18.22 15.56 20.17
N LEU A 615 -17.67 15.08 19.04
CA LEU A 615 -16.28 15.33 18.66
C LEU A 615 -16.02 16.83 18.45
N TYR A 616 -16.94 17.53 17.77
CA TYR A 616 -16.91 18.97 17.57
C TYR A 616 -16.95 19.73 18.91
N LEU A 617 -17.83 19.34 19.84
CA LEU A 617 -17.91 19.97 21.16
C LEU A 617 -16.61 19.80 21.95
N ILE A 618 -16.01 18.60 21.98
CA ILE A 618 -14.71 18.37 22.63
C ILE A 618 -13.61 19.22 22.00
N LEU A 619 -13.56 19.30 20.67
CA LEU A 619 -12.56 20.12 19.97
C LEU A 619 -12.77 21.62 20.25
N GLN A 620 -14.01 22.12 20.24
CA GLN A 620 -14.29 23.52 20.57
C GLN A 620 -13.97 23.84 22.03
N GLU A 621 -14.40 23.03 23.00
CA GLU A 621 -14.15 23.26 24.43
C GLU A 621 -12.65 23.31 24.73
N GLU A 622 -11.86 22.33 24.28
CA GLU A 622 -10.44 22.25 24.62
C GLU A 622 -9.60 23.35 23.93
N TYR A 623 -9.89 23.70 22.67
CA TYR A 623 -9.20 24.79 21.97
C TYR A 623 -9.67 26.19 22.40
N HIS A 624 -10.91 26.35 22.88
CA HIS A 624 -11.34 27.60 23.49
C HIS A 624 -10.63 27.87 24.82
N LEU A 625 -10.38 26.81 25.62
CA LEU A 625 -9.64 26.90 26.87
C LEU A 625 -8.12 27.10 26.67
N LYS A 626 -7.53 26.43 25.67
CA LYS A 626 -6.09 26.48 25.35
C LYS A 626 -5.89 26.46 23.82
N PRO A 627 -5.86 27.61 23.13
CA PRO A 627 -5.72 27.68 21.66
C PRO A 627 -4.44 27.05 21.11
N GLU A 628 -3.39 26.97 21.92
CA GLU A 628 -2.11 26.33 21.62
C GLU A 628 -2.12 24.80 21.72
N THR A 629 -3.29 24.19 22.00
CA THR A 629 -3.48 22.74 22.08
C THR A 629 -2.99 22.03 20.81
N LYS A 630 -2.13 21.02 20.99
CA LYS A 630 -1.88 20.00 19.96
C LYS A 630 -2.69 18.74 20.24
N THR A 631 -3.42 18.27 19.22
CA THR A 631 -4.31 17.10 19.29
C THR A 631 -3.83 15.97 18.42
N ILE A 632 -3.96 14.73 18.91
CA ILE A 632 -3.89 13.53 18.09
C ILE A 632 -5.22 12.77 18.16
N LEU A 633 -5.79 12.47 16.99
CA LEU A 633 -7.10 11.84 16.80
C LEU A 633 -6.90 10.45 16.18
N PHE A 634 -7.05 9.41 17.00
CA PHE A 634 -6.90 8.01 16.58
C PHE A 634 -8.22 7.44 16.05
N VAL A 635 -8.19 6.86 14.85
CA VAL A 635 -9.36 6.26 14.17
C VAL A 635 -9.04 4.87 13.64
N LYS A 636 -10.08 4.05 13.42
CA LYS A 636 -9.95 2.64 13.01
C LYS A 636 -9.43 2.44 11.59
N THR A 637 -9.85 3.25 10.62
CA THR A 637 -9.63 3.01 9.17
C THR A 637 -9.16 4.26 8.45
N ARG A 638 -8.60 4.10 7.25
CA ARG A 638 -8.05 5.21 6.46
C ARG A 638 -9.12 6.04 5.78
N ALA A 639 -10.19 5.38 5.29
CA ALA A 639 -11.38 6.08 4.84
C ALA A 639 -11.97 7.02 5.92
N LEU A 640 -11.87 6.65 7.20
CA LEU A 640 -12.24 7.56 8.31
C LEU A 640 -11.23 8.68 8.56
N VAL A 641 -9.93 8.47 8.30
CA VAL A 641 -8.94 9.57 8.32
C VAL A 641 -9.30 10.62 7.28
N ASP A 642 -9.55 10.20 6.04
CA ASP A 642 -9.87 11.11 4.93
C ASP A 642 -11.23 11.81 5.13
N ALA A 643 -12.24 11.08 5.61
CA ALA A 643 -13.56 11.62 5.92
C ALA A 643 -13.50 12.65 7.06
N LEU A 644 -12.83 12.34 8.17
CA LEU A 644 -12.70 13.27 9.29
C LEU A 644 -11.81 14.48 8.96
N LYS A 645 -10.80 14.32 8.10
CA LYS A 645 -10.02 15.44 7.57
C LYS A 645 -10.93 16.42 6.83
N LYS A 646 -11.69 15.92 5.85
CA LYS A 646 -12.65 16.73 5.07
C LYS A 646 -13.70 17.37 5.95
N TRP A 647 -14.27 16.63 6.89
CA TRP A 647 -15.25 17.17 7.84
C TRP A 647 -14.68 18.31 8.70
N ILE A 648 -13.42 18.24 9.14
CA ILE A 648 -12.76 19.35 9.85
C ILE A 648 -12.51 20.53 8.91
N GLU A 649 -12.03 20.30 7.69
CA GLU A 649 -11.74 21.36 6.71
C GLU A 649 -13.00 22.08 6.20
N GLU A 650 -14.12 21.37 6.06
CA GLU A 650 -15.40 21.92 5.59
C GLU A 650 -16.24 22.58 6.70
N ASN A 651 -15.95 22.32 7.99
CA ASN A 651 -16.76 22.81 9.10
C ASN A 651 -16.31 24.21 9.57
N PRO A 652 -17.12 25.27 9.38
CA PRO A 652 -16.71 26.64 9.72
C PRO A 652 -16.38 26.83 11.21
N GLY A 653 -17.05 26.09 12.09
CA GLY A 653 -16.82 26.14 13.54
C GLY A 653 -15.51 25.48 13.98
N LEU A 654 -14.81 24.80 13.08
CA LEU A 654 -13.48 24.21 13.30
C LEU A 654 -12.40 24.85 12.41
N GLY A 655 -12.66 26.00 11.77
CA GLY A 655 -11.70 26.68 10.87
C GLY A 655 -10.38 27.16 11.54
N PHE A 656 -10.26 27.04 12.86
CA PHE A 656 -8.99 27.21 13.59
C PHE A 656 -8.10 25.94 13.59
N LEU A 657 -8.63 24.80 13.15
CA LEU A 657 -7.91 23.54 13.00
C LEU A 657 -7.27 23.42 11.62
N LYS A 658 -6.05 22.89 11.59
CA LYS A 658 -5.32 22.52 10.39
C LYS A 658 -4.98 21.02 10.50
N PRO A 659 -5.75 20.13 9.84
CA PRO A 659 -5.64 18.69 10.02
C PRO A 659 -4.55 18.07 9.15
N GLY A 660 -3.49 17.59 9.80
CA GLY A 660 -2.54 16.64 9.21
C GLY A 660 -3.07 15.21 9.26
N ILE A 661 -2.59 14.35 8.36
CA ILE A 661 -2.91 12.91 8.33
C ILE A 661 -1.67 12.05 8.60
N LEU A 662 -1.85 10.92 9.28
CA LEU A 662 -0.80 9.91 9.48
C LEU A 662 -1.37 8.48 9.38
N THR A 663 -1.37 7.92 8.18
CA THR A 663 -1.77 6.52 7.93
C THR A 663 -0.57 5.61 7.64
N GLY A 664 -0.81 4.31 7.48
CA GLY A 664 0.25 3.30 7.34
C GLY A 664 0.86 3.19 5.95
N ARG A 665 1.86 2.32 5.80
CA ARG A 665 2.46 2.07 4.49
C ARG A 665 1.60 1.22 3.58
N GLY A 666 1.15 0.01 3.99
CA GLY A 666 0.09 -0.74 3.27
C GLY A 666 0.22 -2.19 2.78
N LYS A 667 -0.48 -2.45 1.65
CA LYS A 667 -0.30 -3.57 0.68
C LYS A 667 0.39 -3.12 -0.61
N THR A 668 1.66 -3.48 -0.77
CA THR A 668 2.60 -2.96 -1.80
C THR A 668 2.15 -3.00 -3.26
N ASN A 669 1.14 -3.81 -3.60
CA ASN A 669 0.58 -3.99 -4.94
C ASN A 669 -0.68 -3.13 -5.20
N GLN A 670 -0.99 -2.16 -4.34
CA GLN A 670 -2.13 -1.21 -4.40
C GLN A 670 -1.67 0.25 -4.16
N ALA A 671 -2.58 1.22 -4.32
CA ALA A 671 -2.30 2.67 -4.37
C ALA A 671 -3.26 3.54 -3.51
N THR A 672 -3.16 3.53 -2.16
CA THR A 672 -3.96 4.33 -1.17
C THR A 672 -3.36 4.22 0.24
N GLY A 673 -3.00 5.28 1.02
CA GLY A 673 -2.35 5.07 2.33
C GLY A 673 -1.47 6.21 2.90
N MET A 674 -0.17 5.99 3.15
CA MET A 674 0.92 7.01 3.19
C MET A 674 2.33 6.46 2.82
N THR A 675 3.15 7.27 2.13
CA THR A 675 4.60 6.97 1.91
C THR A 675 5.46 7.37 3.10
N LEU A 676 6.68 6.82 3.23
CA LEU A 676 7.61 7.23 4.30
C LEU A 676 7.97 8.74 4.24
N PRO A 677 8.31 9.34 3.09
CA PRO A 677 8.53 10.78 3.02
C PRO A 677 7.29 11.60 3.40
N ALA A 678 6.09 11.17 2.99
CA ALA A 678 4.84 11.83 3.39
C ALA A 678 4.58 11.72 4.90
N GLN A 679 4.85 10.56 5.51
CA GLN A 679 4.77 10.37 6.96
C GLN A 679 5.74 11.31 7.70
N LYS A 680 7.00 11.42 7.25
CA LYS A 680 7.99 12.35 7.83
C LYS A 680 7.54 13.80 7.70
N CYS A 681 7.12 14.23 6.51
CA CYS A 681 6.62 15.58 6.25
C CYS A 681 5.41 15.93 7.15
N ALA A 682 4.45 15.02 7.28
CA ALA A 682 3.29 15.21 8.17
C ALA A 682 3.68 15.33 9.65
N LEU A 683 4.66 14.53 10.11
CA LEU A 683 5.20 14.60 11.47
C LEU A 683 5.99 15.90 11.72
N GLU A 684 6.75 16.38 10.72
CA GLU A 684 7.52 17.61 10.80
C GLU A 684 6.61 18.84 10.81
N ALA A 685 5.61 18.91 9.92
CA ALA A 685 4.56 19.94 9.94
C ALA A 685 3.73 19.92 11.23
N PHE A 686 3.52 18.74 11.85
CA PHE A 686 2.88 18.64 13.17
C PHE A 686 3.80 19.03 14.33
N ARG A 687 5.13 18.97 14.18
CA ARG A 687 6.09 19.51 15.16
C ARG A 687 6.21 21.02 15.06
N ALA A 688 6.29 21.56 13.85
CA ALA A 688 6.39 22.99 13.57
C ALA A 688 5.28 23.80 14.26
N SER A 689 5.59 25.03 14.63
CA SER A 689 4.64 25.97 15.25
C SER A 689 3.87 26.73 14.18
N GLY A 690 2.61 26.36 13.94
CA GLY A 690 1.68 27.10 13.08
C GLY A 690 1.08 26.30 11.90
N ASP A 691 1.65 25.14 11.57
CA ASP A 691 1.26 24.38 10.37
C ASP A 691 0.12 23.37 10.65
N ASN A 692 0.33 22.36 11.49
CA ASN A 692 -0.74 21.42 11.90
C ASN A 692 -0.92 21.42 13.42
N ASN A 693 -2.13 21.66 13.91
CA ASN A 693 -2.49 21.56 15.34
C ASN A 693 -3.25 20.28 15.68
N ILE A 694 -3.89 19.62 14.71
CA ILE A 694 -4.49 18.29 14.87
C ILE A 694 -3.88 17.28 13.88
N LEU A 695 -3.52 16.10 14.37
CA LEU A 695 -3.03 14.97 13.58
C LEU A 695 -4.04 13.82 13.64
N ILE A 696 -4.64 13.47 12.51
CA ILE A 696 -5.58 12.36 12.38
C ILE A 696 -4.80 11.12 11.96
N ALA A 697 -4.80 10.08 12.79
CA ALA A 697 -3.93 8.92 12.63
C ALA A 697 -4.66 7.58 12.76
N THR A 698 -4.15 6.57 12.05
CA THR A 698 -4.47 5.16 12.36
C THR A 698 -3.47 4.60 13.37
N SER A 699 -3.51 3.29 13.62
CA SER A 699 -2.64 2.55 14.54
C SER A 699 -1.12 2.70 14.30
N VAL A 700 -0.70 3.32 13.20
CA VAL A 700 0.70 3.64 12.90
C VAL A 700 1.29 4.66 13.87
N ALA A 701 0.46 5.51 14.47
CA ALA A 701 0.89 6.42 15.54
C ALA A 701 0.93 5.76 16.94
N ASP A 702 0.50 4.49 17.09
CA ASP A 702 0.52 3.80 18.39
C ASP A 702 1.97 3.69 18.90
N GLU A 703 2.89 3.21 18.07
CA GLU A 703 4.18 2.63 18.48
C GLU A 703 5.39 3.32 17.82
N GLY A 704 6.51 3.41 18.56
CA GLY A 704 7.84 3.71 18.04
C GLY A 704 8.12 5.14 17.53
N ILE A 705 7.24 5.70 16.70
CA ILE A 705 7.43 7.00 16.04
C ILE A 705 7.45 8.13 17.08
N ASP A 706 8.40 9.05 17.00
CA ASP A 706 8.41 10.26 17.83
C ASP A 706 7.44 11.32 17.27
N ILE A 707 6.51 11.76 18.12
CA ILE A 707 5.40 12.67 17.78
C ILE A 707 5.49 13.85 18.75
N ALA A 708 5.16 15.06 18.27
CA ALA A 708 5.11 16.25 19.10
C ALA A 708 4.26 16.02 20.37
N GLN A 709 4.64 16.67 21.48
CA GLN A 709 3.90 16.56 22.73
C GLN A 709 2.46 17.05 22.52
N CYS A 710 1.49 16.17 22.69
CA CYS A 710 0.08 16.50 22.58
C CYS A 710 -0.49 16.89 23.96
N ASN A 711 -1.41 17.84 23.96
CA ASN A 711 -2.25 18.18 25.12
C ASN A 711 -3.52 17.32 25.11
N LEU A 712 -4.01 16.96 23.93
CA LEU A 712 -5.26 16.24 23.74
C LEU A 712 -5.05 14.96 22.93
N VAL A 713 -5.47 13.83 23.47
CA VAL A 713 -5.57 12.55 22.76
C VAL A 713 -7.04 12.18 22.65
N ILE A 714 -7.53 11.93 21.44
CA ILE A 714 -8.91 11.47 21.21
C ILE A 714 -8.85 10.10 20.54
N LEU A 715 -9.49 9.11 21.16
CA LEU A 715 -9.71 7.78 20.60
C LEU A 715 -11.15 7.76 20.06
N TYR A 716 -11.30 7.96 18.75
CA TYR A 716 -12.61 8.03 18.11
C TYR A 716 -12.98 6.64 17.58
N GLU A 717 -13.95 6.02 18.25
CA GLU A 717 -14.35 4.63 18.02
C GLU A 717 -13.17 3.62 18.12
N TYR A 718 -12.09 3.97 18.80
CA TYR A 718 -10.81 3.27 18.74
C TYR A 718 -10.46 2.58 20.07
N VAL A 719 -10.11 1.28 20.03
CA VAL A 719 -9.69 0.52 21.22
C VAL A 719 -8.67 -0.58 20.91
N GLY A 720 -7.48 -0.44 21.52
CA GLY A 720 -6.36 -1.37 21.39
C GLY A 720 -6.37 -2.53 22.39
N ASN A 721 -5.18 -3.08 22.62
CA ASN A 721 -4.86 -3.91 23.79
C ASN A 721 -4.22 -3.03 24.88
N VAL A 722 -3.89 -3.61 26.05
CA VAL A 722 -3.25 -2.88 27.17
C VAL A 722 -1.93 -2.19 26.79
N ILE A 723 -1.15 -2.73 25.85
CA ILE A 723 0.14 -2.16 25.43
C ILE A 723 -0.11 -0.89 24.62
N LYS A 724 -0.90 -0.99 23.55
CA LYS A 724 -1.35 0.15 22.73
C LYS A 724 -2.06 1.20 23.59
N MET A 725 -2.90 0.79 24.53
CA MET A 725 -3.58 1.68 25.48
C MET A 725 -2.60 2.56 26.26
N ILE A 726 -1.49 1.99 26.73
CA ILE A 726 -0.46 2.72 27.49
C ILE A 726 0.35 3.63 26.55
N GLN A 727 0.67 3.17 25.34
CA GLN A 727 1.45 3.92 24.35
C GLN A 727 0.68 5.11 23.74
N THR A 728 -0.60 4.94 23.37
CA THR A 728 -1.47 6.01 22.81
C THR A 728 -1.79 7.05 23.88
N ARG A 729 -2.14 6.62 25.10
CA ARG A 729 -2.24 7.52 26.27
C ARG A 729 -0.92 8.27 26.47
N GLY A 730 0.21 7.57 26.34
CA GLY A 730 1.56 8.11 26.35
C GLY A 730 1.94 8.97 25.13
N ARG A 731 0.99 9.45 24.30
CA ARG A 731 1.20 10.56 23.36
C ARG A 731 0.79 11.91 23.96
N GLY A 732 -0.20 11.90 24.86
CA GLY A 732 -0.58 13.07 25.66
C GLY A 732 0.39 13.24 26.83
N ARG A 733 1.54 13.90 26.60
CA ARG A 733 2.59 14.10 27.63
C ARG A 733 2.73 15.54 28.10
N ALA A 734 2.02 16.48 27.49
CA ALA A 734 2.01 17.85 27.98
C ALA A 734 1.34 17.93 29.36
N ARG A 735 1.65 18.98 30.12
CA ARG A 735 0.99 19.26 31.40
C ARG A 735 -0.52 19.48 31.19
N ASP A 736 -1.32 18.98 32.13
CA ASP A 736 -2.79 18.95 32.10
C ASP A 736 -3.38 18.22 30.88
N SER A 737 -2.66 17.26 30.29
CA SER A 737 -3.14 16.52 29.12
C SER A 737 -4.36 15.64 29.42
N LYS A 738 -5.23 15.47 28.43
CA LYS A 738 -6.47 14.69 28.50
C LYS A 738 -6.51 13.60 27.43
N CYS A 739 -7.15 12.48 27.78
CA CYS A 739 -7.33 11.33 26.90
C CYS A 739 -8.82 10.96 26.83
N PHE A 740 -9.50 11.33 25.75
CA PHE A 740 -10.90 11.01 25.53
C PHE A 740 -11.06 9.69 24.78
N LEU A 741 -11.99 8.84 25.22
CA LEU A 741 -12.54 7.74 24.43
C LEU A 741 -13.98 8.10 24.06
N LEU A 742 -14.20 8.43 22.78
CA LEU A 742 -15.52 8.73 22.23
C LEU A 742 -16.01 7.52 21.44
N THR A 743 -17.15 6.95 21.83
CA THR A 743 -17.74 5.79 21.16
C THR A 743 -19.23 5.66 21.46
N SER A 744 -20.01 5.17 20.48
CA SER A 744 -21.39 4.73 20.69
C SER A 744 -21.50 3.25 21.08
N ASN A 745 -20.39 2.51 21.15
CA ASN A 745 -20.39 1.09 21.51
C ASN A 745 -20.00 0.87 22.99
N ALA A 746 -20.86 0.18 23.74
CA ALA A 746 -20.59 -0.18 25.14
C ALA A 746 -19.43 -1.19 25.27
N ASP A 747 -19.28 -2.14 24.34
CA ASP A 747 -18.21 -3.14 24.34
C ASP A 747 -16.82 -2.49 24.22
N VAL A 748 -16.73 -1.35 23.53
CA VAL A 748 -15.50 -0.56 23.40
C VAL A 748 -15.10 0.04 24.74
N ILE A 749 -16.08 0.55 25.52
CA ILE A 749 -15.87 1.07 26.87
C ILE A 749 -15.48 -0.06 27.84
N GLU A 750 -16.18 -1.20 27.81
CA GLU A 750 -15.86 -2.33 28.69
C GLU A 750 -14.49 -2.96 28.36
N LYS A 751 -14.15 -3.09 27.08
CA LYS A 751 -12.81 -3.54 26.66
C LYS A 751 -11.71 -2.60 27.16
N GLU A 752 -11.95 -1.29 27.17
CA GLU A 752 -10.98 -0.32 27.66
C GLU A 752 -10.88 -0.33 29.20
N LYS A 753 -11.98 -0.54 29.93
CA LYS A 753 -11.96 -0.82 31.39
C LYS A 753 -11.16 -2.09 31.69
N VAL A 754 -11.30 -3.15 30.89
CA VAL A 754 -10.49 -4.38 30.98
C VAL A 754 -9.01 -4.08 30.70
N ASN A 755 -8.68 -3.24 29.72
CA ASN A 755 -7.29 -2.80 29.49
C ASN A 755 -6.72 -2.03 30.71
N MET A 756 -7.51 -1.17 31.37
CA MET A 756 -7.10 -0.48 32.59
C MET A 756 -6.90 -1.44 33.78
N PHE A 757 -7.76 -2.45 33.92
CA PHE A 757 -7.56 -3.54 34.89
C PHE A 757 -6.27 -4.32 34.60
N LYS A 758 -6.00 -4.62 33.31
CA LYS A 758 -4.77 -5.28 32.85
C LYS A 758 -3.51 -4.47 33.15
N GLU A 759 -3.54 -3.14 33.02
CA GLU A 759 -2.44 -2.25 33.45
C GLU A 759 -2.18 -2.37 34.97
N ARG A 760 -3.25 -2.42 35.79
CA ARG A 760 -3.11 -2.53 37.25
C ARG A 760 -2.46 -3.86 37.65
N ILE A 761 -2.97 -5.00 37.16
CA ILE A 761 -2.38 -6.31 37.49
C ILE A 761 -0.96 -6.46 36.92
N MET A 762 -0.63 -5.81 35.79
CA MET A 762 0.73 -5.79 35.25
C MET A 762 1.70 -5.14 36.24
N ASN A 763 1.37 -3.93 36.73
CA ASN A 763 2.22 -3.20 37.67
C ASN A 763 2.37 -3.95 39.01
N GLU A 764 1.28 -4.55 39.51
CA GLU A 764 1.31 -5.40 40.70
C GLU A 764 2.19 -6.65 40.50
N SER A 765 2.08 -7.31 39.34
CA SER A 765 2.89 -8.47 38.97
C SER A 765 4.39 -8.12 38.91
N ILE A 766 4.75 -6.99 38.28
CA ILE A 766 6.13 -6.51 38.24
C ILE A 766 6.63 -6.23 39.66
N SER A 767 5.85 -5.54 40.49
CA SER A 767 6.22 -5.25 41.89
C SER A 767 6.46 -6.53 42.69
N ARG A 768 5.59 -7.53 42.57
CA ARG A 768 5.77 -8.85 43.23
C ARG A 768 7.01 -9.57 42.71
N LEU A 769 7.27 -9.53 41.40
CA LEU A 769 8.47 -10.15 40.79
C LEU A 769 9.77 -9.48 41.24
N GLN A 770 9.79 -8.14 41.36
CA GLN A 770 10.95 -7.39 41.85
C GLN A 770 11.28 -7.65 43.33
N THR A 771 10.37 -8.24 44.10
CA THR A 771 10.64 -8.72 45.48
C THR A 771 11.11 -10.17 45.57
N TRP A 772 11.20 -10.90 44.46
CA TRP A 772 11.74 -12.26 44.48
C TRP A 772 13.25 -12.25 44.63
N ASP A 773 13.78 -13.27 45.30
CA ASP A 773 15.20 -13.60 45.26
C ASP A 773 15.65 -13.87 43.81
N GLU A 774 16.84 -13.37 43.46
CA GLU A 774 17.39 -13.47 42.10
C GLU A 774 17.52 -14.94 41.65
N THR A 775 18.00 -15.83 42.53
CA THR A 775 18.15 -17.25 42.19
C THR A 775 16.79 -17.94 41.98
N LYS A 776 15.73 -17.48 42.65
CA LYS A 776 14.36 -17.98 42.43
C LYS A 776 13.84 -17.54 41.05
N PHE A 777 14.07 -16.28 40.69
CA PHE A 777 13.63 -15.75 39.40
C PHE A 777 14.40 -16.40 38.23
N GLU A 778 15.71 -16.55 38.35
CA GLU A 778 16.55 -17.25 37.36
C GLU A 778 16.14 -18.73 37.17
N LYS A 779 15.81 -19.45 38.24
CA LYS A 779 15.30 -20.83 38.16
C LYS A 779 13.97 -20.90 37.40
N MET A 780 13.04 -19.97 37.65
CA MET A 780 11.76 -19.89 36.93
C MET A 780 11.99 -19.60 35.43
N VAL A 781 12.85 -18.62 35.12
CA VAL A 781 13.24 -18.27 33.75
C VAL A 781 13.86 -19.47 33.02
N ARG A 782 14.84 -20.15 33.64
CA ARG A 782 15.51 -21.33 33.06
C ARG A 782 14.54 -22.49 32.81
N HIS A 783 13.59 -22.74 33.71
CA HIS A 783 12.58 -23.79 33.51
C HIS A 783 11.70 -23.49 32.29
N ILE A 784 11.19 -22.27 32.16
CA ILE A 784 10.40 -21.86 30.98
C ILE A 784 11.22 -21.99 29.68
N GLN A 785 12.51 -21.61 29.71
CA GLN A 785 13.39 -21.72 28.54
C GLN A 785 13.57 -23.17 28.06
N LEU A 786 13.72 -24.12 29.00
CA LEU A 786 13.82 -25.54 28.70
C LEU A 786 12.51 -26.09 28.12
N ASP A 787 11.37 -25.74 28.73
CA ASP A 787 10.04 -26.19 28.27
C ASP A 787 9.71 -25.66 26.86
N GLU A 788 9.91 -24.36 26.60
CA GLU A 788 9.64 -23.75 25.30
C GLU A 788 10.63 -24.26 24.22
N LYS A 789 11.89 -24.57 24.57
CA LYS A 789 12.82 -25.25 23.66
C LYS A 789 12.36 -26.67 23.34
N PHE A 790 12.00 -27.47 24.36
CA PHE A 790 11.50 -28.82 24.16
C PHE A 790 10.26 -28.85 23.25
N ILE A 791 9.33 -27.90 23.45
CA ILE A 791 8.15 -27.73 22.60
C ILE A 791 8.55 -27.39 21.15
N ARG A 792 9.47 -26.43 20.94
CA ARG A 792 9.96 -26.06 19.60
C ARG A 792 10.61 -27.24 18.88
N ASP A 793 11.53 -27.93 19.55
CA ASP A 793 12.30 -29.03 18.98
C ASP A 793 11.39 -30.24 18.68
N SER A 794 10.40 -30.52 19.54
CA SER A 794 9.38 -31.56 19.31
C SER A 794 8.36 -31.20 18.22
N GLN A 795 8.15 -29.91 17.95
CA GLN A 795 7.23 -29.42 16.91
C GLN A 795 7.89 -29.30 15.52
N HIS A 796 9.13 -29.75 15.34
CA HIS A 796 9.71 -29.98 14.02
C HIS A 796 8.95 -31.09 13.29
N LYS A 797 7.82 -30.72 12.68
CA LYS A 797 7.11 -31.58 11.73
C LYS A 797 8.10 -31.95 10.61
N PRO A 798 8.19 -33.23 10.22
CA PRO A 798 8.97 -33.60 9.04
C PRO A 798 8.46 -32.78 7.85
N PRO A 799 9.34 -32.37 6.91
CA PRO A 799 8.91 -31.63 5.74
C PRO A 799 7.79 -32.40 5.03
N PRO A 800 6.62 -31.78 4.80
CA PRO A 800 5.48 -32.47 4.21
C PRO A 800 5.88 -33.03 2.84
N VAL A 801 5.54 -34.30 2.61
CA VAL A 801 5.91 -35.00 1.37
C VAL A 801 5.36 -34.21 0.18
N PRO A 802 6.22 -33.75 -0.75
CA PRO A 802 5.75 -32.99 -1.90
C PRO A 802 4.96 -33.91 -2.83
N ASP A 803 3.77 -33.45 -3.21
CA ASP A 803 2.97 -34.13 -4.21
C ASP A 803 3.62 -33.97 -5.59
N LYS A 804 3.99 -35.09 -6.20
CA LYS A 804 4.67 -35.15 -7.49
C LYS A 804 3.72 -35.13 -8.69
N GLU A 805 2.42 -35.26 -8.46
CA GLU A 805 1.43 -35.24 -9.53
C GLU A 805 1.23 -33.80 -10.02
N ASN A 806 1.31 -33.63 -11.34
CA ASN A 806 1.15 -32.34 -11.98
C ASN A 806 -0.29 -31.83 -11.83
N LYS A 807 -0.45 -30.53 -11.54
CA LYS A 807 -1.76 -29.89 -11.31
C LYS A 807 -1.90 -28.66 -12.19
N LYS A 808 -3.13 -28.24 -12.48
CA LYS A 808 -3.41 -27.00 -13.21
C LYS A 808 -3.57 -25.85 -12.23
N LEU A 809 -3.09 -24.67 -12.60
CA LEU A 809 -3.51 -23.41 -12.00
C LEU A 809 -4.57 -22.77 -12.91
N LEU A 810 -5.71 -22.45 -12.33
CA LEU A 810 -6.83 -21.75 -12.98
C LEU A 810 -6.98 -20.35 -12.40
N CYS A 811 -7.46 -19.40 -13.19
CA CYS A 811 -7.72 -18.03 -12.74
C CYS A 811 -8.78 -17.99 -11.63
N GLY A 812 -8.48 -17.33 -10.51
CA GLY A 812 -9.37 -17.22 -9.35
C GLY A 812 -10.73 -16.55 -9.62
N LYS A 813 -10.83 -15.68 -10.64
CA LYS A 813 -12.09 -14.99 -11.01
C LYS A 813 -12.89 -15.68 -12.11
N CYS A 814 -12.23 -16.20 -13.15
CA CYS A 814 -12.90 -16.71 -14.36
C CYS A 814 -12.56 -18.15 -14.74
N LYS A 815 -11.82 -18.89 -13.88
CA LYS A 815 -11.44 -20.30 -14.08
C LYS A 815 -10.62 -20.63 -15.35
N THR A 816 -10.32 -19.65 -16.20
CA THR A 816 -9.45 -19.83 -17.37
C THR A 816 -8.10 -20.40 -16.97
N PHE A 817 -7.64 -21.40 -17.71
CA PHE A 817 -6.37 -22.10 -17.49
C PHE A 817 -5.18 -21.14 -17.58
N ALA A 818 -4.32 -21.14 -16.55
CA ALA A 818 -3.14 -20.29 -16.46
C ALA A 818 -1.86 -21.06 -16.82
N CYS A 819 -1.47 -22.06 -16.03
CA CYS A 819 -0.26 -22.90 -16.26
C CYS A 819 -0.38 -24.25 -15.53
N TYR A 820 0.55 -25.17 -15.77
CA TYR A 820 0.73 -26.36 -14.94
C TYR A 820 1.73 -26.12 -13.80
N THR A 821 1.67 -26.93 -12.74
CA THR A 821 2.68 -26.87 -11.66
C THR A 821 4.07 -27.32 -12.12
N ALA A 822 4.16 -28.16 -13.16
CA ALA A 822 5.42 -28.56 -13.79
C ALA A 822 6.17 -27.38 -14.46
N ASP A 823 5.45 -26.31 -14.83
CA ASP A 823 5.98 -25.10 -15.49
C ASP A 823 6.49 -24.08 -14.45
N ILE A 824 6.16 -24.27 -13.17
CA ILE A 824 6.52 -23.37 -12.08
C ILE A 824 7.97 -23.60 -11.69
N ARG A 825 8.68 -22.51 -11.40
CA ARG A 825 10.00 -22.54 -10.76
C ARG A 825 10.03 -21.67 -9.52
N VAL A 826 10.72 -22.15 -8.50
CA VAL A 826 11.01 -21.39 -7.27
C VAL A 826 12.27 -20.57 -7.50
N VAL A 827 12.18 -19.27 -7.22
CA VAL A 827 13.30 -18.32 -7.25
C VAL A 827 13.53 -17.84 -5.82
N GLU A 828 14.78 -17.93 -5.34
CA GLU A 828 15.19 -17.51 -3.99
C GLU A 828 14.29 -18.07 -2.84
N GLN A 829 13.79 -19.30 -3.02
CA GLN A 829 12.95 -20.07 -2.08
C GLN A 829 11.53 -19.52 -1.81
N SER A 830 11.30 -18.21 -1.93
CA SER A 830 10.02 -17.53 -1.61
C SER A 830 9.19 -17.15 -2.84
N HIS A 831 9.80 -16.92 -4.00
CA HIS A 831 9.14 -16.41 -5.20
C HIS A 831 8.88 -17.53 -6.22
N TYR A 832 7.80 -17.40 -6.99
CA TYR A 832 7.31 -18.43 -7.89
C TYR A 832 7.07 -17.82 -9.27
N THR A 833 7.87 -18.25 -10.24
CA THR A 833 7.77 -17.86 -11.66
C THR A 833 7.18 -19.00 -12.48
N VAL A 834 6.67 -18.68 -13.67
CA VAL A 834 6.17 -19.66 -14.65
C VAL A 834 7.01 -19.52 -15.93
N LEU A 835 7.51 -20.64 -16.43
CA LEU A 835 8.29 -20.69 -17.66
C LEU A 835 7.41 -20.91 -18.90
N GLY A 836 7.95 -20.57 -20.08
CA GLY A 836 7.36 -20.87 -21.39
C GLY A 836 6.55 -19.72 -22.00
N GLU A 837 6.73 -19.50 -23.31
CA GLU A 837 6.05 -18.44 -24.08
C GLU A 837 4.52 -18.54 -24.01
N ALA A 838 3.97 -19.75 -23.97
CA ALA A 838 2.53 -20.00 -23.86
C ALA A 838 1.88 -19.41 -22.59
N PHE A 839 2.66 -19.06 -21.55
CA PHE A 839 2.16 -18.32 -20.39
C PHE A 839 2.09 -16.80 -20.63
N LYS A 840 2.99 -16.24 -21.45
CA LYS A 840 3.02 -14.80 -21.75
C LYS A 840 1.75 -14.32 -22.45
N GLU A 841 1.15 -15.15 -23.31
CA GLU A 841 -0.13 -14.87 -23.97
C GLU A 841 -1.34 -14.85 -23.01
N ARG A 842 -1.19 -15.40 -21.79
CA ARG A 842 -2.30 -15.62 -20.84
C ARG A 842 -2.44 -14.52 -19.79
N PHE A 843 -1.46 -13.63 -19.69
CA PHE A 843 -1.53 -12.43 -18.87
C PHE A 843 -1.28 -11.17 -19.69
N VAL A 844 -1.92 -10.06 -19.31
CA VAL A 844 -1.58 -8.72 -19.76
C VAL A 844 -0.83 -8.00 -18.65
N SER A 845 0.23 -7.29 -18.99
CA SER A 845 0.97 -6.45 -18.06
C SER A 845 0.44 -5.02 -18.09
N LYS A 846 0.47 -4.33 -16.95
CA LYS A 846 0.40 -2.86 -16.88
C LYS A 846 1.57 -2.33 -16.06
N PRO A 847 2.22 -1.22 -16.45
CA PRO A 847 3.32 -0.62 -15.68
C PRO A 847 2.96 -0.50 -14.20
N HIS A 848 3.88 -0.89 -13.30
CA HIS A 848 3.60 -0.84 -11.88
C HIS A 848 3.51 0.64 -11.46
N PRO A 849 2.46 1.08 -10.74
CA PRO A 849 2.34 2.48 -10.32
C PRO A 849 3.53 2.92 -9.46
N LYS A 850 4.18 1.95 -8.79
CA LYS A 850 5.41 2.13 -7.99
C LYS A 850 6.42 1.01 -8.25
N PRO A 851 7.29 1.11 -9.26
CA PRO A 851 8.42 0.20 -9.39
C PRO A 851 9.24 0.21 -8.12
N LYS A 852 9.77 -0.94 -7.76
CA LYS A 852 10.61 -1.13 -6.56
C LYS A 852 11.56 -2.28 -6.80
N THR A 853 12.82 -2.10 -6.45
CA THR A 853 13.84 -3.16 -6.44
C THR A 853 13.94 -3.77 -5.04
N TYR A 854 14.27 -5.06 -4.97
CA TYR A 854 14.45 -5.86 -3.76
C TYR A 854 15.51 -6.92 -4.07
N ASP A 855 16.68 -6.92 -3.41
CA ASP A 855 17.78 -7.86 -3.68
C ASP A 855 18.02 -8.04 -5.21
N SER A 856 17.68 -9.21 -5.76
CA SER A 856 17.84 -9.58 -7.17
C SER A 856 16.71 -9.13 -8.11
N PHE A 857 15.61 -8.53 -7.61
CA PHE A 857 14.34 -8.33 -8.32
C PHE A 857 13.89 -6.86 -8.45
N GLU A 858 13.71 -6.37 -9.67
CA GLU A 858 13.11 -5.06 -9.97
C GLU A 858 11.65 -5.22 -10.44
N LYS A 859 10.67 -4.76 -9.65
CA LYS A 859 9.24 -4.81 -10.01
C LYS A 859 8.92 -3.80 -11.11
N LYS A 860 8.62 -4.28 -12.32
CA LYS A 860 8.31 -3.43 -13.49
C LYS A 860 6.82 -3.22 -13.73
N ALA A 861 6.03 -4.28 -13.62
CA ALA A 861 4.62 -4.28 -13.98
C ALA A 861 3.77 -5.07 -12.98
N LYS A 862 2.46 -4.86 -13.00
CA LYS A 862 1.49 -5.85 -12.50
C LYS A 862 1.02 -6.72 -13.65
N ILE A 863 0.79 -8.01 -13.38
CA ILE A 863 0.23 -8.94 -14.37
C ILE A 863 -1.22 -9.27 -14.01
N PHE A 864 -2.08 -9.30 -15.02
CA PHE A 864 -3.51 -9.55 -14.89
C PHE A 864 -3.93 -10.62 -15.90
N CYS A 865 -4.97 -11.40 -15.60
CA CYS A 865 -5.56 -12.34 -16.55
C CYS A 865 -5.88 -11.66 -17.90
N ALA A 866 -5.42 -12.23 -19.02
CA ALA A 866 -5.57 -11.63 -20.35
C ALA A 866 -7.01 -11.58 -20.87
N ILE A 867 -7.93 -12.38 -20.31
CA ILE A 867 -9.36 -12.32 -20.65
C ILE A 867 -9.89 -10.91 -20.36
N GLN A 868 -10.32 -10.21 -21.41
CA GLN A 868 -10.68 -8.79 -21.37
C GLN A 868 -11.70 -8.43 -20.28
N ASN A 869 -12.70 -9.29 -20.07
CA ASN A 869 -13.79 -9.11 -19.09
C ASN A 869 -13.44 -9.67 -17.70
N CYS A 870 -12.21 -10.16 -17.51
CA CYS A 870 -11.73 -10.68 -16.24
C CYS A 870 -10.76 -9.71 -15.55
N ARG A 871 -9.60 -9.44 -16.19
CA ARG A 871 -8.50 -8.59 -15.69
C ARG A 871 -8.11 -8.83 -14.22
N HIS A 872 -8.23 -10.08 -13.74
CA HIS A 872 -7.90 -10.42 -12.35
C HIS A 872 -6.39 -10.32 -12.07
N ASP A 873 -6.00 -9.68 -10.98
CA ASP A 873 -4.61 -9.50 -10.55
C ASP A 873 -3.93 -10.85 -10.24
N TRP A 874 -2.95 -11.25 -11.04
CA TRP A 874 -2.21 -12.52 -10.91
C TRP A 874 -0.88 -12.37 -10.18
N GLY A 875 -0.38 -11.14 -10.00
CA GLY A 875 0.92 -10.87 -9.42
C GLY A 875 1.65 -9.71 -10.09
N ILE A 876 2.94 -9.88 -10.30
CA ILE A 876 3.86 -8.85 -10.79
C ILE A 876 4.77 -9.39 -11.91
N HIS A 877 5.23 -8.50 -12.78
CA HIS A 877 6.33 -8.79 -13.70
C HIS A 877 7.59 -8.12 -13.14
N VAL A 878 8.69 -8.87 -13.06
CA VAL A 878 9.93 -8.45 -12.43
C VAL A 878 11.11 -8.70 -13.35
N ARG A 879 12.14 -7.85 -13.28
CA ARG A 879 13.47 -8.19 -13.79
C ARG A 879 14.23 -8.88 -12.65
N TYR A 880 14.51 -10.16 -12.80
CA TYR A 880 15.37 -10.95 -11.90
C TYR A 880 16.74 -11.12 -12.55
N LYS A 881 17.77 -10.48 -11.99
CA LYS A 881 19.11 -10.39 -12.60
C LYS A 881 19.01 -9.84 -14.03
N THR A 882 19.31 -10.65 -15.05
CA THR A 882 19.21 -10.29 -16.47
C THR A 882 17.88 -10.68 -17.13
N PHE A 883 17.01 -11.44 -16.45
CA PHE A 883 15.79 -12.01 -17.03
C PHE A 883 14.55 -11.21 -16.64
N GLU A 884 13.60 -11.03 -17.56
CA GLU A 884 12.28 -10.46 -17.24
C GLU A 884 11.26 -11.60 -17.14
N ILE A 885 10.73 -11.80 -15.93
CA ILE A 885 9.94 -12.97 -15.55
C ILE A 885 8.65 -12.57 -14.81
N PRO A 886 7.54 -13.31 -14.99
CA PRO A 886 6.31 -13.10 -14.23
C PRO A 886 6.38 -13.83 -12.87
N VAL A 887 6.22 -13.11 -11.76
CA VAL A 887 6.10 -13.69 -10.42
C VAL A 887 4.64 -13.70 -9.99
N ILE A 888 4.12 -14.91 -9.77
CA ILE A 888 2.70 -15.19 -9.48
C ILE A 888 2.45 -15.42 -7.99
N LYS A 889 1.24 -15.07 -7.54
CA LYS A 889 0.77 -15.28 -6.15
C LYS A 889 -0.34 -16.33 -6.13
N ILE A 890 -0.15 -17.43 -5.40
CA ILE A 890 -1.11 -18.56 -5.40
C ILE A 890 -2.53 -18.16 -4.94
N GLU A 891 -2.67 -17.10 -4.15
CA GLU A 891 -3.98 -16.57 -3.71
C GLU A 891 -4.91 -16.14 -4.86
N SER A 892 -4.35 -15.86 -6.04
CA SER A 892 -5.06 -15.48 -7.28
C SER A 892 -5.47 -16.65 -8.16
N PHE A 893 -5.09 -17.88 -7.76
CA PHE A 893 -5.31 -19.09 -8.54
C PHE A 893 -6.07 -20.15 -7.75
N VAL A 894 -6.62 -21.09 -8.50
CA VAL A 894 -7.26 -22.30 -8.01
C VAL A 894 -6.43 -23.46 -8.53
N VAL A 895 -6.05 -24.38 -7.66
CA VAL A 895 -5.29 -25.58 -8.05
C VAL A 895 -6.29 -26.68 -8.39
N GLU A 896 -6.38 -27.07 -9.66
CA GLU A 896 -7.19 -28.21 -10.12
C GLU A 896 -6.31 -29.44 -10.29
N ASP A 897 -6.67 -30.53 -9.63
CA ASP A 897 -6.06 -31.83 -9.80
C ASP A 897 -6.41 -32.45 -11.16
N ILE A 898 -5.44 -33.01 -11.88
CA ILE A 898 -5.64 -33.47 -13.27
C ILE A 898 -6.46 -34.76 -13.32
N ALA A 899 -6.29 -35.67 -12.36
CA ALA A 899 -6.92 -36.99 -12.39
C ALA A 899 -8.34 -36.98 -11.82
N SER A 900 -8.55 -36.28 -10.70
CA SER A 900 -9.83 -36.21 -10.01
C SER A 900 -10.68 -34.98 -10.39
N GLY A 901 -10.08 -33.97 -11.02
CA GLY A 901 -10.70 -32.67 -11.24
C GLY A 901 -10.88 -31.84 -9.95
N ALA A 902 -10.45 -32.31 -8.78
CA ALA A 902 -10.67 -31.65 -7.51
C ALA A 902 -9.97 -30.27 -7.44
N GLN A 903 -10.72 -29.23 -7.04
CA GLN A 903 -10.22 -27.85 -6.99
C GLN A 903 -9.96 -27.42 -5.54
N ASN A 904 -8.75 -26.93 -5.28
CA ASN A 904 -8.29 -26.47 -3.97
C ASN A 904 -7.77 -25.03 -4.05
N ARG A 905 -7.91 -24.28 -2.94
CA ARG A 905 -7.42 -22.90 -2.82
C ARG A 905 -6.37 -22.81 -1.72
N HIS A 906 -5.22 -22.22 -2.03
CA HIS A 906 -4.16 -21.94 -1.06
C HIS A 906 -4.00 -20.42 -0.87
N SER A 907 -3.82 -19.98 0.37
CA SER A 907 -3.54 -18.57 0.69
C SER A 907 -2.08 -18.20 0.50
N LYS A 908 -1.15 -19.11 0.78
CA LYS A 908 0.30 -18.87 0.71
C LYS A 908 0.98 -20.06 0.07
N TRP A 909 2.04 -19.82 -0.71
CA TRP A 909 2.76 -20.87 -1.44
C TRP A 909 3.29 -21.98 -0.54
N LYS A 910 3.70 -21.65 0.69
CA LYS A 910 4.16 -22.64 1.66
C LYS A 910 3.08 -23.66 2.04
N ASP A 911 1.80 -23.28 2.00
CA ASP A 911 0.66 -24.12 2.34
C ASP A 911 0.31 -25.10 1.19
N PHE A 912 0.98 -24.98 0.03
CA PHE A 912 0.82 -25.83 -1.15
C PHE A 912 2.07 -26.70 -1.36
N HIS A 913 1.93 -28.01 -1.13
CA HIS A 913 3.03 -28.97 -1.09
C HIS A 913 3.09 -29.77 -2.39
N PHE A 914 3.75 -29.22 -3.41
CA PHE A 914 3.98 -29.84 -4.71
C PHE A 914 5.48 -30.02 -4.98
N ASP A 915 5.83 -30.69 -6.08
CA ASP A 915 7.22 -30.80 -6.56
C ASP A 915 7.81 -29.43 -6.96
N ARG A 916 8.49 -28.79 -6.00
CA ARG A 916 9.06 -27.43 -6.13
C ARG A 916 10.42 -27.46 -6.82
N LYS A 917 10.39 -27.40 -8.15
CA LYS A 917 11.59 -27.24 -9.00
C LYS A 917 12.24 -25.87 -8.78
N GLN A 918 13.56 -25.83 -8.61
CA GLN A 918 14.32 -24.57 -8.51
C GLN A 918 14.53 -23.97 -9.89
N PHE A 919 14.55 -22.64 -9.99
CA PHE A 919 14.82 -21.91 -11.23
C PHE A 919 16.26 -22.10 -11.72
N ASP A 920 16.42 -22.54 -12.96
CA ASP A 920 17.71 -22.64 -13.65
C ASP A 920 17.78 -21.60 -14.80
N PRO A 921 18.75 -20.67 -14.81
CA PRO A 921 18.98 -19.74 -15.91
C PRO A 921 19.10 -20.38 -17.30
N ALA A 922 19.55 -21.63 -17.40
CA ALA A 922 19.65 -22.35 -18.67
C ALA A 922 18.27 -22.56 -19.32
N GLU A 923 17.20 -22.74 -18.53
CA GLU A 923 15.83 -22.94 -19.03
C GLU A 923 15.23 -21.68 -19.68
N MET A 924 15.85 -20.50 -19.50
CA MET A 924 15.45 -19.24 -20.13
C MET A 924 16.22 -18.93 -21.44
N SER A 925 17.13 -19.80 -21.86
CA SER A 925 18.06 -19.58 -22.98
C SER A 925 17.74 -20.42 -24.23
N ILE A 926 16.51 -20.95 -24.32
CA ILE A 926 16.03 -21.89 -25.33
C ILE A 926 14.77 -21.34 -26.00
#